data_AF-A0A319CTU3-F1
#
_entry.id   AF-A0A319CTU3-F1
#
_cell.length_a   1.000
_cell.length_b   1.000
_cell.length_c   1.000
_cell.angle_alpha   90.00
_cell.angle_beta   90.00
_cell.angle_gamma   90.00
#
_symmetry.space_group_name_H-M   'P 1'
#
loop_
_entity.id
_entity.type
_entity.pdbx_description
1 polymer ?
#
loop_
_entity_poly.entity_id
_entity_poly.type
_entity_poly.pdbx_seq_one_letter_code
_entity_poly.pdbx_strand_id
1 'polypeptide(L)'
;MSDQPGARLWLAIADHRARSSPSELVGLIPKGSEVSNGYQELSFAGLARAVDACARWIEARIGRAKQPETIAYMAANDVRYLVFILASHKTGYQPLLPSTRLSDDAYKHILTVTNCQKFFYTADKQRRVSEIQNAQPETQTFEVPALSEFLDSESSPYPFEKTYQEAEDEVAMIIHSSGTTGMPKPVPLTHGFLATIDMGAYLSRPEGRQSSLFHDLQPGQLVLSTTPLFHLMGLLAFAEALFHDIPFVMCPDKPLSVDVIVDVIEATHPTASLLPPSILEDMSQSADARAALRTLDAVYFAGAPLSPEVGDLLEQDTKVITVLGSSEMGLINSFVPQGEKVWGYFEWNPAYGVELQPQGDGLYELVIPRRADSRRIHGIFHTFPDLNEYHTNDLFVQHPKRPNLWKYHGRKDDVLVLSNGEKLNPVTLEKTVEGHPRVKHALVIGQSRFQTALLIEPTQPVADEQAFVEAIWPTVERANETVPKYGRVSKNKIRLASPAKPFQVTPKGTTKRRAVNSDYAEEIEAIYAAAAAAEAAGVPQLPDTLDLTHLCEYVRSLVAELLARADLKNDEDLYAAGLDSLQTIQLARTLQTAVANRITDTPVAINQQQIYAHPTVAQLGQYLVDLVHGQTSTTTISRAERIANMIEKYTSQLPPHKPLPTSLPEKSTVILTGSTGSLGTYLLHRLVTNPAIAKVYCFNRSATAADRQRESFTTKGLDPALLTDPHRVEFLTVAFGAAHFGLPDATYTSLLSSVDLIIHNAWKVNFNHPLESFEDPHLRGVLEFLQFSHTSAHRAHLAFVSSVSTIGSWTSQMGSVVPEAPVEDVSAVLEQGYGESKFVSERLCWVAAQRAGIPTTVLRVGQIGGPTTRQGKWNVDEWVPNLVKTSVAMGKVPRDLGGYAVDWVPVDTLATITTELTHTRRGEQSHTPHRVYHLVNPTKTAWADLVPAIQAKYPHVQVVSFEDWLHELECIPSPSEEEVRAKPALKLLDFYRGLSGSVLSAEIAVERTRQGSETMARLGGVTGELMGNWLEQWAF
;
A
#
# COMPACT_ATOMS: atom_id res chain seq x y z
N MET A 1 6.15 24.31 40.57
CA MET A 1 5.88 23.11 39.76
C MET A 1 4.37 23.04 39.57
N SER A 2 3.89 22.72 38.37
CA SER A 2 2.47 22.40 38.18
C SER A 2 2.19 21.00 38.74
N ASP A 3 1.10 20.84 39.49
CA ASP A 3 0.67 19.51 39.97
C ASP A 3 -0.23 18.80 38.96
N GLN A 4 -0.55 19.44 37.84
CA GLN A 4 -1.43 18.89 36.82
C GLN A 4 -0.65 17.99 35.85
N PRO A 5 -1.05 16.71 35.70
CA PRO A 5 -0.47 15.82 34.69
C PRO A 5 -0.64 16.35 33.26
N GLY A 6 0.40 16.12 32.46
CA GLY A 6 0.46 16.64 31.09
C GLY A 6 0.76 18.14 31.01
N ALA A 7 1.18 18.76 32.11
CA ALA A 7 1.56 20.16 32.19
C ALA A 7 2.78 20.37 33.10
N ARG A 8 3.77 19.47 33.02
CA ARG A 8 4.95 19.42 33.89
C ARG A 8 6.24 19.42 33.07
N LEU A 9 7.28 20.09 33.58
CA LEU A 9 8.61 20.15 32.95
C LEU A 9 9.56 19.16 33.63
N TRP A 10 10.36 18.43 32.85
CA TRP A 10 11.39 17.51 33.37
C TRP A 10 12.28 18.17 34.42
N LEU A 11 12.81 19.35 34.10
CA LEU A 11 13.68 20.09 34.99
C LEU A 11 12.99 20.53 36.28
N ALA A 12 11.74 20.98 36.20
CA ALA A 12 10.99 21.39 37.38
C ALA A 12 10.73 20.22 38.33
N ILE A 13 10.52 19.01 37.79
CA ILE A 13 10.36 17.80 38.60
C ILE A 13 11.69 17.38 39.23
N ALA A 14 12.77 17.36 38.45
CA ALA A 14 14.11 17.03 38.96
C ALA A 14 14.49 17.94 40.13
N ASP A 15 14.34 19.26 39.98
CA ASP A 15 14.63 20.24 41.04
C ASP A 15 13.67 20.11 42.23
N HIS A 16 12.39 19.83 41.99
CA HIS A 16 11.40 19.64 43.07
C HIS A 16 11.70 18.39 43.90
N ARG A 17 11.88 17.24 43.24
CA ARG A 17 12.21 15.95 43.87
C ARG A 17 13.55 16.00 44.59
N ALA A 18 14.54 16.71 44.05
CA ALA A 18 15.81 16.91 44.74
C ALA A 18 15.67 17.64 46.10
N ARG A 19 14.58 18.41 46.30
CA ARG A 19 14.27 19.06 47.59
C ARG A 19 13.31 18.25 48.46
N SER A 20 12.28 17.64 47.87
CA SER A 20 11.24 16.93 48.62
C SER A 20 11.63 15.50 48.98
N SER A 21 12.35 14.82 48.07
CA SER A 21 12.72 13.41 48.14
C SER A 21 14.15 13.19 47.61
N PRO A 22 15.17 13.80 48.23
CA PRO A 22 16.54 13.86 47.68
C PRO A 22 17.21 12.50 47.44
N SER A 23 16.80 11.46 48.20
CA SER A 23 17.35 10.11 48.13
C SER A 23 16.58 9.16 47.20
N GLU A 24 15.45 9.59 46.63
CA GLU A 24 14.74 8.76 45.66
C GLU A 24 15.60 8.52 44.42
N LEU A 25 15.48 7.31 43.88
CA LEU A 25 16.31 6.80 42.81
C LEU A 25 15.79 7.31 41.45
N VAL A 26 16.67 7.90 40.66
CA VAL A 26 16.42 8.21 39.24
C VAL A 26 16.80 7.02 38.37
N GLY A 27 17.88 6.32 38.71
CA GLY A 27 18.30 5.11 38.01
C GLY A 27 19.64 4.55 38.50
N LEU A 28 20.01 3.39 37.96
CA LEU A 28 21.28 2.72 38.18
C LEU A 28 22.20 2.93 36.97
N ILE A 29 23.39 3.48 37.24
CA ILE A 29 24.42 3.74 36.24
C ILE A 29 25.62 2.80 36.46
N PRO A 30 26.25 2.27 35.40
CA PRO A 30 27.40 1.39 35.53
C PRO A 30 28.63 2.15 36.05
N LYS A 31 29.41 1.54 36.96
CA LYS A 31 30.65 2.13 37.52
C LYS A 31 31.86 2.04 36.58
N GLY A 32 31.73 1.32 35.46
CA GLY A 32 32.80 1.07 34.51
C GLY A 32 32.28 0.43 33.22
N SER A 33 33.19 -0.10 32.40
CA SER A 33 32.85 -0.76 31.13
C SER A 33 32.36 -2.20 31.29
N GLU A 34 32.60 -2.81 32.45
CA GLU A 34 32.19 -4.19 32.75
C GLU A 34 31.08 -4.23 33.81
N VAL A 35 30.13 -5.16 33.63
CA VAL A 35 29.02 -5.36 34.58
C VAL A 35 29.55 -5.74 35.97
N SER A 36 30.67 -6.47 36.03
CA SER A 36 31.35 -6.86 37.27
C SER A 36 31.92 -5.68 38.07
N ASN A 37 32.04 -4.47 37.48
CA ASN A 37 32.37 -3.26 38.23
C ASN A 37 31.21 -2.76 39.11
N GLY A 38 30.01 -3.33 38.91
CA GLY A 38 28.80 -3.00 39.64
C GLY A 38 28.17 -1.69 39.20
N TYR A 39 27.09 -1.33 39.90
CA TYR A 39 26.27 -0.15 39.62
C TYR A 39 26.38 0.88 40.74
N GLN A 40 26.18 2.14 40.35
CA GLN A 40 26.04 3.29 41.23
C GLN A 40 24.59 3.79 41.13
N GLU A 41 24.01 4.10 42.28
CA GLU A 41 22.71 4.77 42.36
C GLU A 41 22.84 6.24 41.99
N LEU A 42 21.97 6.70 41.11
CA LEU A 42 21.76 8.13 40.84
C LEU A 42 20.49 8.58 41.54
N SER A 43 20.62 9.36 42.60
CA SER A 43 19.47 9.97 43.28
C SER A 43 19.06 11.29 42.64
N PHE A 44 17.85 11.78 42.93
CA PHE A 44 17.39 13.11 42.46
C PHE A 44 18.32 14.24 42.93
N ALA A 45 18.84 14.18 44.17
CA ALA A 45 19.83 15.14 44.63
C ALA A 45 21.15 15.06 43.85
N GLY A 46 21.59 13.85 43.49
CA GLY A 46 22.77 13.65 42.63
C GLY A 46 22.57 14.21 41.22
N LEU A 47 21.40 13.94 40.62
CA LEU A 47 21.04 14.49 39.32
C LEU A 47 21.02 16.02 39.33
N ALA A 48 20.32 16.64 40.29
CA ALA A 48 20.21 18.09 40.37
C ALA A 48 21.59 18.76 40.52
N ARG A 49 22.47 18.23 41.39
CA ARG A 49 23.85 18.73 41.52
C ARG A 49 24.62 18.65 40.20
N ALA A 50 24.54 17.52 39.50
CA ALA A 50 25.22 17.34 38.23
C ALA A 50 24.68 18.30 37.15
N VAL A 51 23.36 18.49 37.08
CA VAL A 51 22.71 19.47 36.19
C VAL A 51 23.19 20.88 36.49
N ASP A 52 23.22 21.28 37.76
CA ASP A 52 23.67 22.61 38.18
C ASP A 52 25.15 22.85 37.88
N ALA A 53 25.99 21.84 38.10
CA ALA A 53 27.42 21.89 37.78
C ALA A 53 27.64 22.00 36.27
N CYS A 54 26.92 21.20 35.48
CA CYS A 54 26.98 21.24 34.02
C CYS A 54 26.45 22.58 33.46
N ALA A 55 25.37 23.13 34.01
CA ALA A 55 24.82 24.43 33.61
C ALA A 55 25.83 25.57 33.84
N ARG A 56 26.50 25.61 35.00
CA ARG A 56 27.59 26.58 35.25
C ARG A 56 28.75 26.39 34.29
N TRP A 57 29.10 25.14 33.99
CA TRP A 57 30.17 24.83 33.05
C TRP A 57 29.82 25.33 31.63
N ILE A 58 28.59 25.10 31.15
CA ILE A 58 28.11 25.64 29.87
C ILE A 58 28.16 27.17 29.88
N GLU A 59 27.61 27.81 30.91
CA GLU A 59 27.61 29.27 31.03
C GLU A 59 29.03 29.87 31.05
N ALA A 60 29.97 29.24 31.75
CA ALA A 60 31.35 29.69 31.80
C ALA A 60 32.07 29.58 30.44
N ARG A 61 31.64 28.68 29.55
CA ARG A 61 32.25 28.46 28.24
C ARG A 61 31.64 29.28 27.13
N ILE A 62 30.31 29.37 27.09
CA ILE A 62 29.59 29.98 25.96
C ILE A 62 28.53 31.01 26.38
N GLY A 63 28.40 31.28 27.68
CA GLY A 63 27.38 32.18 28.24
C GLY A 63 26.00 31.53 28.34
N ARG A 64 24.99 32.33 28.67
CA ARG A 64 23.57 31.95 28.57
C ARG A 64 23.01 32.38 27.22
N ALA A 65 22.15 31.57 26.65
CA ALA A 65 21.41 31.94 25.45
C ALA A 65 20.42 33.07 25.75
N LYS A 66 20.47 34.15 24.96
CA LYS A 66 19.52 35.27 25.02
C LYS A 66 18.27 35.05 24.14
N GLN A 67 18.41 34.18 23.15
CA GLN A 67 17.40 33.77 22.19
C GLN A 67 17.63 32.28 21.90
N PRO A 68 16.61 31.54 21.41
CA PRO A 68 16.76 30.11 21.13
C PRO A 68 17.97 29.85 20.22
N GLU A 69 18.92 29.06 20.72
CA GLU A 69 20.15 28.70 20.01
C GLU A 69 20.41 27.20 20.15
N THR A 70 20.69 26.54 19.03
CA THR A 70 20.95 25.10 18.99
C THR A 70 22.40 24.79 19.36
N ILE A 71 22.60 23.81 20.25
CA ILE A 71 23.92 23.22 20.53
C ILE A 71 23.86 21.70 20.35
N ALA A 72 24.84 21.12 19.67
CA ALA A 72 24.89 19.68 19.45
C ALA A 72 25.61 18.98 20.61
N TYR A 73 25.18 17.77 20.96
CA TYR A 73 25.85 16.95 21.96
C TYR A 73 26.02 15.50 21.51
N MET A 74 27.26 15.02 21.51
CA MET A 74 27.60 13.63 21.18
C MET A 74 28.45 12.99 22.27
N ALA A 75 27.89 11.97 22.93
CA ALA A 75 28.57 11.27 24.02
C ALA A 75 28.46 9.75 23.93
N ALA A 76 29.22 9.07 24.80
CA ALA A 76 28.93 7.72 25.29
C ALA A 76 27.45 7.58 25.68
N ASN A 77 26.86 6.38 25.53
CA ASN A 77 25.44 6.16 25.81
C ASN A 77 25.16 6.07 27.32
N ASP A 78 25.35 7.18 28.04
CA ASP A 78 25.23 7.28 29.48
C ASP A 78 24.34 8.46 29.94
N VAL A 79 24.17 8.58 31.27
CA VAL A 79 23.27 9.56 31.88
C VAL A 79 23.66 11.03 31.64
N ARG A 80 24.87 11.32 31.10
CA ARG A 80 25.24 12.70 30.75
C ARG A 80 24.32 13.28 29.69
N TYR A 81 23.64 12.47 28.87
CA TYR A 81 22.56 12.97 28.00
C TYR A 81 21.46 13.67 28.82
N LEU A 82 20.98 13.06 29.91
CA LEU A 82 19.97 13.67 30.78
C LEU A 82 20.50 14.95 31.43
N VAL A 83 21.71 14.88 31.98
CA VAL A 83 22.37 16.03 32.64
C VAL A 83 22.51 17.20 31.66
N PHE A 84 23.01 16.94 30.45
CA PHE A 84 23.25 17.95 29.43
C PHE A 84 21.94 18.57 28.90
N ILE A 85 20.90 17.76 28.69
CA ILE A 85 19.57 18.25 28.27
C ILE A 85 19.02 19.23 29.31
N LEU A 86 19.00 18.83 30.58
CA LEU A 86 18.46 19.67 31.66
C LEU A 86 19.32 20.92 31.92
N ALA A 87 20.65 20.80 31.80
CA ALA A 87 21.56 21.94 31.90
C ALA A 87 21.37 22.94 30.74
N SER A 88 21.08 22.43 29.54
CA SER A 88 20.72 23.26 28.38
C SER A 88 19.43 24.04 28.63
N HIS A 89 18.42 23.43 29.27
CA HIS A 89 17.19 24.13 29.69
C HIS A 89 17.49 25.28 30.66
N LYS A 90 18.37 25.08 31.66
CA LYS A 90 18.77 26.14 32.60
C LYS A 90 19.50 27.31 31.93
N THR A 91 20.31 26.99 30.92
CA THR A 91 21.15 27.96 30.20
C THR A 91 20.46 28.58 28.96
N GLY A 92 19.29 28.07 28.57
CA GLY A 92 18.45 28.60 27.48
C GLY A 92 18.74 28.02 26.09
N TYR A 93 19.56 26.96 26.00
CA TYR A 93 19.95 26.33 24.74
C TYR A 93 19.01 25.18 24.34
N GLN A 94 18.95 24.92 23.04
CA GLN A 94 18.20 23.80 22.44
C GLN A 94 19.18 22.67 22.10
N PRO A 95 19.21 21.56 22.86
CA PRO A 95 20.16 20.49 22.61
C PRO A 95 19.75 19.65 21.40
N LEU A 96 20.62 19.57 20.39
CA LEU A 96 20.55 18.62 19.28
C LEU A 96 21.31 17.35 19.64
N LEU A 97 20.66 16.19 19.50
CA LEU A 97 21.22 14.88 19.83
C LEU A 97 21.46 14.07 18.55
N PRO A 98 22.58 14.31 17.82
CA PRO A 98 22.88 13.56 16.62
C PRO A 98 23.31 12.13 16.96
N SER A 99 22.99 11.20 16.06
CA SER A 99 23.43 9.80 16.20
C SER A 99 24.93 9.72 15.97
N THR A 100 25.63 9.01 16.85
CA THR A 100 27.08 8.75 16.73
C THR A 100 27.47 8.05 15.41
N ARG A 101 26.49 7.43 14.73
CA ARG A 101 26.64 6.63 13.51
C ARG A 101 26.34 7.38 12.20
N LEU A 102 26.14 8.70 12.24
CA LEU A 102 25.91 9.48 11.01
C LEU A 102 27.18 9.58 10.16
N SER A 103 27.03 9.64 8.83
CA SER A 103 28.13 9.97 7.91
C SER A 103 28.53 11.44 8.02
N ASP A 104 29.68 11.81 7.46
CA ASP A 104 30.18 13.19 7.51
C ASP A 104 29.22 14.16 6.82
N ASP A 105 28.70 13.79 5.65
CA ASP A 105 27.68 14.58 4.93
C ASP A 105 26.38 14.69 5.72
N ALA A 106 25.98 13.64 6.44
CA ALA A 106 24.79 13.66 7.28
C ALA A 106 24.97 14.58 8.50
N TYR A 107 26.17 14.63 9.10
CA TYR A 107 26.50 15.61 10.14
C TYR A 107 26.50 17.04 9.59
N LYS A 108 27.15 17.26 8.44
CA LYS A 108 27.15 18.56 7.76
C LYS A 108 25.73 19.04 7.53
N HIS A 109 24.88 18.17 6.97
CA HIS A 109 23.48 18.46 6.72
C HIS A 109 22.73 18.83 8.01
N ILE A 110 22.78 17.98 9.04
CA ILE A 110 21.97 18.20 10.25
C ILE A 110 22.40 19.46 11.03
N LEU A 111 23.70 19.75 11.09
CA LEU A 111 24.22 20.96 11.73
C LEU A 111 23.79 22.22 10.96
N THR A 112 23.84 22.18 9.62
CA THR A 112 23.39 23.29 8.79
C THR A 112 21.89 23.56 8.91
N VAL A 113 21.03 22.54 8.79
CA VAL A 113 19.57 22.75 8.83
C VAL A 113 19.05 23.15 10.20
N THR A 114 19.81 22.86 11.27
CA THR A 114 19.49 23.28 12.64
C THR A 114 20.20 24.57 13.07
N ASN A 115 20.99 25.19 12.16
CA ASN A 115 21.83 26.34 12.43
C ASN A 115 22.73 26.15 13.67
N CYS A 116 23.26 24.95 13.86
CA CYS A 116 24.06 24.58 15.02
C CYS A 116 25.55 24.83 14.74
N GLN A 117 26.16 25.75 15.49
CA GLN A 117 27.58 26.13 15.35
C GLN A 117 28.46 25.69 16.53
N LYS A 118 27.86 25.13 17.59
CA LYS A 118 28.56 24.72 18.82
C LYS A 118 28.32 23.24 19.05
N PHE A 119 29.40 22.47 19.21
CA PHE A 119 29.37 21.02 19.27
C PHE A 119 30.07 20.51 20.53
N PHE A 120 29.30 19.93 21.43
CA PHE A 120 29.74 19.37 22.70
C PHE A 120 29.95 17.87 22.57
N TYR A 121 31.01 17.36 23.18
CA TYR A 121 31.32 15.93 23.08
C TYR A 121 32.11 15.42 24.27
N THR A 122 32.11 14.11 24.49
CA THR A 122 32.94 13.48 25.54
C THR A 122 34.27 13.01 24.98
N ALA A 123 35.32 12.93 25.80
CA ALA A 123 36.69 12.62 25.39
C ALA A 123 36.81 11.41 24.43
N ASP A 124 36.02 10.36 24.66
CA ASP A 124 35.96 9.15 23.84
C ASP A 124 35.44 9.36 22.41
N LYS A 125 34.83 10.53 22.12
CA LYS A 125 34.35 10.93 20.80
C LYS A 125 35.25 11.94 20.09
N GLN A 126 36.40 12.32 20.69
CA GLN A 126 37.35 13.30 20.14
C GLN A 126 37.67 13.08 18.67
N ARG A 127 38.02 11.83 18.30
CA ARG A 127 38.38 11.49 16.91
C ARG A 127 37.25 11.84 15.93
N ARG A 128 36.03 11.43 16.24
CA ARG A 128 34.87 11.65 15.37
C ARG A 128 34.54 13.14 15.25
N VAL A 129 34.68 13.89 16.33
CA VAL A 129 34.47 15.35 16.30
C VAL A 129 35.55 16.07 15.49
N SER A 130 36.81 15.64 15.56
CA SER A 130 37.86 16.20 14.71
C SER A 130 37.59 15.97 13.21
N GLU A 131 37.01 14.83 12.83
CA GLU A 131 36.58 14.56 11.45
C GLU A 131 35.45 15.52 11.03
N ILE A 132 34.44 15.73 11.88
CA ILE A 132 33.35 16.68 11.64
C ILE A 132 33.88 18.12 11.52
N GLN A 133 34.79 18.53 12.42
CA GLN A 133 35.37 19.86 12.43
C GLN A 133 36.23 20.13 11.18
N ASN A 134 36.90 19.12 10.63
CA ASN A 134 37.60 19.24 9.35
C ASN A 134 36.62 19.46 8.18
N ALA A 135 35.43 18.86 8.23
CA ALA A 135 34.39 19.01 7.22
C ALA A 135 33.58 20.32 7.36
N GLN A 136 33.49 20.88 8.58
CA GLN A 136 32.87 22.16 8.92
C GLN A 136 33.75 22.98 9.89
N PRO A 137 34.78 23.68 9.37
CA PRO A 137 35.75 24.43 10.18
C PRO A 137 35.14 25.54 11.06
N GLU A 138 33.94 26.02 10.70
CA GLU A 138 33.18 27.03 11.45
C GLU A 138 32.57 26.51 12.76
N THR A 139 32.50 25.20 12.96
CA THR A 139 31.91 24.60 14.16
C THR A 139 32.88 24.66 15.35
N GLN A 140 32.45 25.32 16.43
CA GLN A 140 33.20 25.38 17.69
C GLN A 140 32.96 24.10 18.49
N THR A 141 34.04 23.48 18.97
CA THR A 141 33.98 22.20 19.67
C THR A 141 34.34 22.34 21.15
N PHE A 142 33.62 21.64 22.02
CA PHE A 142 33.76 21.70 23.47
C PHE A 142 33.77 20.31 24.10
N GLU A 143 34.89 19.92 24.68
CA GLU A 143 35.00 18.65 25.42
C GLU A 143 34.31 18.77 26.80
N VAL A 144 33.32 17.93 27.03
CA VAL A 144 32.52 17.86 28.26
C VAL A 144 33.24 17.00 29.32
N PRO A 145 33.37 17.49 30.56
CA PRO A 145 33.96 16.76 31.69
C PRO A 145 33.40 15.34 31.93
N ALA A 146 34.15 14.55 32.69
CA ALA A 146 33.69 13.23 33.12
C ALA A 146 32.45 13.34 34.03
N LEU A 147 31.60 12.31 34.02
CA LEU A 147 30.37 12.32 34.82
C LEU A 147 30.65 12.47 36.33
N SER A 148 31.72 11.85 36.84
CA SER A 148 32.13 11.97 38.24
C SER A 148 32.41 13.41 38.64
N GLU A 149 33.02 14.23 37.76
CA GLU A 149 33.27 15.64 38.03
C GLU A 149 31.99 16.45 38.26
N PHE A 150 30.88 16.05 37.64
CA PHE A 150 29.57 16.66 37.87
C PHE A 150 28.86 16.09 39.10
N LEU A 151 28.92 14.77 39.31
CA LEU A 151 28.26 14.12 40.46
C LEU A 151 28.88 14.50 41.81
N ASP A 152 30.21 14.65 41.83
CA ASP A 152 31.01 14.97 43.03
C ASP A 152 31.16 16.48 43.25
N SER A 153 30.58 17.31 42.38
CA SER A 153 30.67 18.77 42.47
C SER A 153 29.89 19.33 43.66
N GLU A 154 30.53 20.21 44.43
CA GLU A 154 29.84 21.09 45.39
C GLU A 154 29.26 22.31 44.66
N SER A 155 28.10 22.09 44.05
CA SER A 155 27.42 23.06 43.20
C SER A 155 26.15 23.56 43.90
N SER A 156 25.98 24.88 44.01
CA SER A 156 24.73 25.46 44.54
C SER A 156 23.60 25.37 43.50
N PRO A 157 22.32 25.50 43.87
CA PRO A 157 21.23 25.47 42.89
C PRO A 157 21.39 26.51 41.77
N TYR A 158 21.25 26.11 40.51
CA TYR A 158 21.22 27.01 39.36
C TYR A 158 19.77 27.42 39.04
N PRO A 159 19.46 28.73 38.89
CA PRO A 159 18.08 29.20 38.77
C PRO A 159 17.41 28.79 37.45
N PHE A 160 16.16 28.35 37.55
CA PHE A 160 15.24 28.16 36.44
C PHE A 160 13.83 28.54 36.90
N GLU A 161 13.22 29.52 36.22
CA GLU A 161 11.99 30.18 36.71
C GLU A 161 10.78 30.00 35.78
N LYS A 162 10.96 29.42 34.58
CA LYS A 162 9.85 29.27 33.62
C LYS A 162 8.79 28.30 34.14
N THR A 163 7.54 28.71 33.98
CA THR A 163 6.37 27.86 34.14
C THR A 163 6.19 26.93 32.94
N TYR A 164 5.33 25.91 33.06
CA TYR A 164 5.01 25.05 31.93
C TYR A 164 4.40 25.85 30.77
N GLN A 165 3.46 26.75 31.07
CA GLN A 165 2.76 27.55 30.06
C GLN A 165 3.71 28.44 29.25
N GLU A 166 4.77 28.97 29.88
CA GLU A 166 5.79 29.76 29.19
C GLU A 166 6.70 28.90 28.31
N ALA A 167 6.92 27.63 28.69
CA ALA A 167 7.86 26.74 28.01
C ALA A 167 7.19 25.75 27.03
N GLU A 168 5.85 25.63 27.02
CA GLU A 168 5.11 24.59 26.30
C GLU A 168 5.55 24.45 24.83
N ASP A 169 5.65 25.58 24.12
CA ASP A 169 6.02 25.63 22.69
C ASP A 169 7.53 25.79 22.47
N GLU A 170 8.34 25.89 23.53
CA GLU A 170 9.79 25.94 23.40
C GLU A 170 10.35 24.54 23.13
N VAL A 171 11.32 24.46 22.21
CA VAL A 171 12.02 23.20 21.91
C VAL A 171 12.84 22.76 23.12
N ALA A 172 12.47 21.62 23.70
CA ALA A 172 13.18 21.00 24.79
C ALA A 172 14.42 20.25 24.30
N MET A 173 14.34 19.63 23.13
CA MET A 173 15.47 18.95 22.47
C MET A 173 15.17 18.68 21.00
N ILE A 174 16.20 18.43 20.21
CA ILE A 174 16.08 18.06 18.79
C ILE A 174 16.70 16.67 18.61
N ILE A 175 15.90 15.72 18.14
CA ILE A 175 16.38 14.42 17.66
C ILE A 175 16.31 14.39 16.13
N HIS A 176 16.62 13.26 15.49
CA HIS A 176 16.47 13.12 14.04
C HIS A 176 15.78 11.82 13.64
N SER A 177 15.09 11.87 12.50
CA SER A 177 14.57 10.70 11.80
C SER A 177 15.44 10.37 10.59
N SER A 178 15.43 9.11 10.17
CA SER A 178 16.36 8.57 9.16
C SER A 178 16.17 9.15 7.76
N GLY A 179 15.11 9.93 7.52
CA GLY A 179 14.75 10.53 6.24
C GLY A 179 14.38 9.54 5.15
N THR A 180 13.25 9.77 4.46
CA THR A 180 12.86 9.02 3.24
C THR A 180 13.79 9.28 2.05
N THR A 181 14.59 10.35 2.12
CA THR A 181 15.55 10.83 1.11
C THR A 181 17.00 10.38 1.37
N GLY A 182 17.25 9.62 2.44
CA GLY A 182 18.59 9.15 2.85
C GLY A 182 19.35 10.10 3.80
N MET A 183 19.06 11.40 3.80
CA MET A 183 19.63 12.38 4.74
C MET A 183 18.77 12.53 6.01
N PRO A 184 19.37 12.69 7.21
CA PRO A 184 18.62 12.78 8.46
C PRO A 184 17.82 14.08 8.57
N LYS A 185 16.56 13.99 8.98
CA LYS A 185 15.70 15.17 9.18
C LYS A 185 15.62 15.51 10.68
N PRO A 186 15.83 16.78 11.09
CA PRO A 186 15.67 17.18 12.48
C PRO A 186 14.19 17.10 12.88
N VAL A 187 13.94 16.65 14.11
CA VAL A 187 12.62 16.58 14.74
C VAL A 187 12.71 17.36 16.06
N PRO A 188 12.29 18.64 16.08
CA PRO A 188 12.25 19.44 17.30
C PRO A 188 11.11 18.93 18.21
N LEU A 189 11.45 18.56 19.44
CA LEU A 189 10.50 18.13 20.46
C LEU A 189 10.31 19.26 21.47
N THR A 190 9.09 19.78 21.58
CA THR A 190 8.77 20.85 22.54
C THR A 190 8.61 20.31 23.97
N HIS A 191 8.59 21.18 24.98
CA HIS A 191 8.22 20.75 26.33
C HIS A 191 6.77 20.24 26.39
N GLY A 192 5.88 20.79 25.58
CA GLY A 192 4.52 20.31 25.40
C GLY A 192 4.47 18.87 24.86
N PHE A 193 5.32 18.54 23.87
CA PHE A 193 5.50 17.16 23.38
C PHE A 193 5.92 16.21 24.51
N LEU A 194 6.91 16.58 25.32
CA LEU A 194 7.35 15.73 26.42
C LEU A 194 6.26 15.54 27.49
N ALA A 195 5.45 16.56 27.71
CA ALA A 195 4.33 16.49 28.63
C ALA A 195 3.20 15.56 28.12
N THR A 196 3.10 15.25 26.83
CA THR A 196 2.13 14.24 26.38
C THR A 196 2.52 12.83 26.82
N ILE A 197 3.81 12.57 27.04
CA ILE A 197 4.29 11.29 27.60
C ILE A 197 3.78 11.15 29.03
N ASP A 198 3.91 12.23 29.82
CA ASP A 198 3.35 12.32 31.17
C ASP A 198 1.83 12.06 31.19
N MET A 199 1.09 12.75 30.32
CA MET A 199 -0.37 12.60 30.25
C MET A 199 -0.82 11.16 29.98
N GLY A 200 0.01 10.36 29.29
CA GLY A 200 -0.27 8.96 28.97
C GLY A 200 -0.67 8.11 30.18
N ALA A 201 0.03 8.26 31.31
CA ALA A 201 -0.24 7.50 32.54
C ALA A 201 -1.61 7.81 33.18
N TYR A 202 -2.21 8.95 32.82
CA TYR A 202 -3.44 9.47 33.38
C TYR A 202 -4.62 9.43 32.40
N LEU A 203 -4.43 8.84 31.21
CA LEU A 203 -5.55 8.57 30.31
C LEU A 203 -6.53 7.61 30.96
N SER A 204 -7.82 7.78 30.67
CA SER A 204 -8.86 6.91 31.22
C SER A 204 -8.66 5.46 30.75
N ARG A 205 -8.78 4.51 31.68
CA ARG A 205 -8.61 3.08 31.44
C ARG A 205 -9.79 2.31 32.06
N PRO A 206 -10.44 1.39 31.33
CA PRO A 206 -11.42 0.49 31.92
C PRO A 206 -10.78 -0.41 32.99
N GLU A 207 -11.58 -0.86 33.95
CA GLU A 207 -11.12 -1.77 35.01
C GLU A 207 -10.49 -3.04 34.42
N GLY A 208 -9.35 -3.46 34.96
CA GLY A 208 -8.61 -4.64 34.52
C GLY A 208 -7.79 -4.47 33.23
N ARG A 209 -7.79 -3.29 32.59
CA ARG A 209 -6.95 -3.00 31.41
C ARG A 209 -5.60 -2.41 31.81
N GLN A 210 -4.54 -3.02 31.29
CA GLN A 210 -3.15 -2.58 31.50
C GLN A 210 -2.68 -1.68 30.35
N SER A 211 -1.86 -0.69 30.66
CA SER A 211 -1.15 0.16 29.70
C SER A 211 -0.11 -0.64 28.93
N SER A 212 0.04 -0.36 27.64
CA SER A 212 1.16 -0.89 26.84
C SER A 212 2.50 -0.21 27.17
N LEU A 213 2.52 0.76 28.08
CA LEU A 213 3.71 1.42 28.61
C LEU A 213 3.91 1.06 30.09
N PHE A 214 4.93 1.62 30.75
CA PHE A 214 5.32 1.25 32.12
C PHE A 214 4.36 1.71 33.22
N HIS A 215 3.19 2.26 32.88
CA HIS A 215 2.29 2.95 33.82
C HIS A 215 1.55 2.05 34.81
N ASP A 216 1.75 0.73 34.73
CA ASP A 216 1.27 -0.25 35.72
C ASP A 216 2.37 -0.75 36.67
N LEU A 217 3.63 -0.36 36.44
CA LEU A 217 4.72 -0.60 37.38
C LEU A 217 4.54 0.27 38.62
N GLN A 218 4.98 -0.24 39.76
CA GLN A 218 4.98 0.47 41.03
C GLN A 218 6.18 1.43 41.12
N PRO A 219 6.03 2.57 41.83
CA PRO A 219 7.15 3.46 42.11
C PRO A 219 8.38 2.72 42.66
N GLY A 220 9.56 3.04 42.13
CA GLY A 220 10.83 2.41 42.49
C GLY A 220 11.16 1.11 41.75
N GLN A 221 10.26 0.55 40.94
CA GLN A 221 10.56 -0.63 40.13
C GLN A 221 11.48 -0.30 38.96
N LEU A 222 12.51 -1.13 38.77
CA LEU A 222 13.59 -0.90 37.82
C LEU A 222 13.19 -1.34 36.41
N VAL A 223 13.50 -0.49 35.42
CA VAL A 223 13.36 -0.83 33.98
C VAL A 223 14.72 -0.80 33.29
N LEU A 224 15.12 -1.93 32.73
CA LEU A 224 16.31 -2.01 31.88
C LEU A 224 16.04 -1.35 30.51
N SER A 225 16.77 -0.29 30.19
CA SER A 225 16.71 0.35 28.87
C SER A 225 18.05 0.19 28.14
N THR A 226 18.01 -0.44 26.98
CA THR A 226 19.21 -0.69 26.15
C THR A 226 19.32 0.25 24.96
N THR A 227 18.37 1.17 24.81
CA THR A 227 18.18 1.89 23.56
C THR A 227 18.97 3.21 23.54
N PRO A 228 19.46 3.66 22.37
CA PRO A 228 20.32 4.85 22.33
C PRO A 228 19.60 6.14 22.77
N LEU A 229 20.29 6.99 23.54
CA LEU A 229 19.72 8.20 24.16
C LEU A 229 19.59 9.39 23.21
N PHE A 230 20.10 9.27 21.99
CA PHE A 230 19.81 10.18 20.88
C PHE A 230 18.53 9.79 20.11
N HIS A 231 17.80 8.76 20.57
CA HIS A 231 16.50 8.36 20.05
C HIS A 231 15.42 8.52 21.12
N LEU A 232 14.18 8.83 20.68
CA LEU A 232 13.02 8.96 21.56
C LEU A 232 12.79 7.74 22.47
N MET A 233 13.07 6.53 21.97
CA MET A 233 12.93 5.29 22.75
C MET A 233 13.88 5.24 23.95
N GLY A 234 15.11 5.76 23.83
CA GLY A 234 16.05 5.86 24.94
C GLY A 234 15.62 6.92 25.94
N LEU A 235 15.11 8.04 25.43
CA LEU A 235 14.60 9.15 26.25
C LEU A 235 13.34 8.79 27.05
N LEU A 236 12.59 7.77 26.65
CA LEU A 236 11.43 7.27 27.40
C LEU A 236 11.81 6.87 28.83
N ALA A 237 12.96 6.20 29.00
CA ALA A 237 13.43 5.79 30.32
C ALA A 237 13.65 7.00 31.26
N PHE A 238 14.13 8.12 30.72
CA PHE A 238 14.26 9.36 31.49
C PHE A 238 12.92 10.02 31.78
N ALA A 239 12.00 10.01 30.81
CA ALA A 239 10.66 10.54 30.99
C ALA A 239 9.93 9.82 32.14
N GLU A 240 9.99 8.49 32.13
CA GLU A 240 9.29 7.62 33.09
C GLU A 240 9.92 7.72 34.49
N ALA A 241 11.26 7.80 34.59
CA ALA A 241 11.94 8.06 35.85
C ALA A 241 11.55 9.42 36.47
N LEU A 242 11.47 10.47 35.65
CA LEU A 242 11.14 11.81 36.13
C LEU A 242 9.64 11.97 36.45
N PHE A 243 8.73 11.56 35.57
CA PHE A 243 7.30 11.79 35.73
C PHE A 243 6.61 10.81 36.68
N HIS A 244 7.08 9.55 36.69
CA HIS A 244 6.33 8.43 37.25
C HIS A 244 7.11 7.60 38.28
N ASP A 245 8.33 8.03 38.66
CA ASP A 245 9.16 7.35 39.66
C ASP A 245 9.50 5.90 39.28
N ILE A 246 9.78 5.69 37.99
CA ILE A 246 10.17 4.40 37.43
C ILE A 246 11.66 4.45 37.06
N PRO A 247 12.57 4.11 37.99
CA PRO A 247 14.00 4.24 37.78
C PRO A 247 14.52 3.33 36.67
N PHE A 248 15.45 3.84 35.87
CA PHE A 248 16.06 3.08 34.78
C PHE A 248 17.30 2.30 35.22
N VAL A 249 17.65 1.25 34.49
CA VAL A 249 18.97 0.60 34.50
C VAL A 249 19.61 0.78 33.13
N MET A 250 20.85 1.26 33.10
CA MET A 250 21.62 1.43 31.86
C MET A 250 22.64 0.33 31.67
N CYS A 251 22.87 -0.12 30.45
CA CYS A 251 24.02 -0.97 30.15
C CYS A 251 25.33 -0.17 30.18
N PRO A 252 26.48 -0.82 30.45
CA PRO A 252 27.80 -0.25 30.18
C PRO A 252 27.92 0.23 28.72
N ASP A 253 28.67 1.31 28.48
CA ASP A 253 28.91 1.88 27.14
C ASP A 253 29.86 0.99 26.32
N LYS A 254 29.35 -0.15 25.88
CA LYS A 254 29.99 -1.07 24.94
C LYS A 254 28.94 -1.63 23.97
N PRO A 255 29.36 -2.21 22.83
CA PRO A 255 28.43 -2.88 21.94
C PRO A 255 27.57 -3.88 22.70
N LEU A 256 26.24 -3.74 22.58
CA LEU A 256 25.30 -4.63 23.24
C LEU A 256 25.45 -6.05 22.68
N SER A 257 25.57 -7.02 23.58
CA SER A 257 25.49 -8.44 23.27
C SER A 257 24.47 -9.10 24.19
N VAL A 258 24.03 -10.31 23.82
CA VAL A 258 23.15 -11.13 24.65
C VAL A 258 23.74 -11.32 26.04
N ASP A 259 25.02 -11.68 26.14
CA ASP A 259 25.70 -11.92 27.42
C ASP A 259 25.69 -10.69 28.32
N VAL A 260 25.96 -9.50 27.75
CA VAL A 260 25.95 -8.25 28.53
C VAL A 260 24.57 -7.99 29.11
N ILE A 261 23.50 -8.23 28.33
CA ILE A 261 22.13 -8.02 28.78
C ILE A 261 21.75 -9.01 29.88
N VAL A 262 22.14 -10.29 29.72
CA VAL A 262 21.95 -11.32 30.76
C VAL A 262 22.67 -10.92 32.05
N ASP A 263 23.94 -10.56 31.96
CA ASP A 263 24.73 -10.12 33.12
C ASP A 263 24.08 -8.90 33.82
N VAL A 264 23.54 -7.94 33.05
CA VAL A 264 22.83 -6.78 33.63
C VAL A 264 21.54 -7.22 34.34
N ILE A 265 20.73 -8.07 33.72
CA ILE A 265 19.49 -8.58 34.32
C ILE A 265 19.81 -9.32 35.64
N GLU A 266 20.84 -10.15 35.64
CA GLU A 266 21.26 -10.90 36.83
C GLU A 266 21.86 -10.00 37.91
N ALA A 267 22.62 -8.96 37.54
CA ALA A 267 23.27 -8.07 38.50
C ALA A 267 22.32 -7.04 39.13
N THR A 268 21.25 -6.65 38.42
CA THR A 268 20.38 -5.53 38.83
C THR A 268 18.94 -5.91 39.09
N HIS A 269 18.52 -7.11 38.69
CA HIS A 269 17.16 -7.63 38.89
C HIS A 269 16.05 -6.64 38.48
N PRO A 270 16.05 -6.12 37.24
CA PRO A 270 15.02 -5.21 36.80
C PRO A 270 13.65 -5.91 36.74
N THR A 271 12.58 -5.16 36.96
CA THR A 271 11.20 -5.68 36.86
C THR A 271 10.77 -5.88 35.41
N ALA A 272 11.18 -4.97 34.53
CA ALA A 272 10.87 -5.02 33.11
C ALA A 272 12.06 -4.56 32.26
N SER A 273 12.00 -4.83 30.96
CA SER A 273 12.99 -4.31 30.01
C SER A 273 12.35 -3.70 28.77
N LEU A 274 13.04 -2.74 28.16
CA LEU A 274 12.73 -2.20 26.84
C LEU A 274 13.87 -2.56 25.88
N LEU A 275 13.59 -3.47 24.96
CA LEU A 275 14.56 -4.06 24.05
C LEU A 275 14.14 -3.85 22.58
N PRO A 276 15.09 -3.56 21.66
CA PRO A 276 14.79 -3.57 20.23
C PRO A 276 14.55 -5.02 19.74
N PRO A 277 13.70 -5.22 18.71
CA PRO A 277 13.37 -6.57 18.21
C PRO A 277 14.56 -7.44 17.84
N SER A 278 15.61 -6.88 17.22
CA SER A 278 16.80 -7.64 16.82
C SER A 278 17.51 -8.30 18.02
N ILE A 279 17.53 -7.61 19.16
CA ILE A 279 18.13 -8.14 20.39
C ILE A 279 17.24 -9.24 20.98
N LEU A 280 15.91 -9.09 20.92
CA LEU A 280 14.99 -10.15 21.34
C LEU A 280 15.11 -11.40 20.47
N GLU A 281 15.28 -11.22 19.16
CA GLU A 281 15.53 -12.30 18.20
C GLU A 281 16.83 -13.03 18.55
N ASP A 282 17.93 -12.32 18.80
CA ASP A 282 19.20 -12.91 19.25
C ASP A 282 19.05 -13.65 20.60
N MET A 283 18.39 -13.03 21.59
CA MET A 283 18.16 -13.62 22.91
C MET A 283 17.28 -14.88 22.84
N SER A 284 16.32 -14.94 21.91
CA SER A 284 15.43 -16.09 21.76
C SER A 284 16.16 -17.38 21.37
N GLN A 285 17.37 -17.26 20.80
CA GLN A 285 18.21 -18.39 20.41
C GLN A 285 19.07 -18.94 21.55
N SER A 286 19.16 -18.25 22.69
CA SER A 286 19.96 -18.65 23.85
C SER A 286 19.08 -19.10 25.02
N ALA A 287 19.35 -20.30 25.54
CA ALA A 287 18.62 -20.85 26.69
C ALA A 287 18.82 -20.01 27.96
N ASP A 288 20.05 -19.54 28.20
CA ASP A 288 20.40 -18.70 29.35
C ASP A 288 19.76 -17.32 29.23
N ALA A 289 19.75 -16.74 28.03
CA ALA A 289 19.08 -15.47 27.78
C ALA A 289 17.57 -15.56 28.00
N ARG A 290 16.93 -16.63 27.51
CA ARG A 290 15.52 -16.90 27.80
C ARG A 290 15.27 -17.12 29.29
N ALA A 291 16.18 -17.76 30.02
CA ALA A 291 16.08 -17.91 31.47
C ALA A 291 16.14 -16.56 32.19
N ALA A 292 17.02 -15.64 31.74
CA ALA A 292 17.05 -14.27 32.25
C ALA A 292 15.74 -13.52 31.94
N LEU A 293 15.20 -13.63 30.72
CA LEU A 293 13.91 -13.00 30.37
C LEU A 293 12.73 -13.49 31.24
N ARG A 294 12.73 -14.76 31.69
CA ARG A 294 11.71 -15.30 32.61
C ARG A 294 11.72 -14.64 33.99
N THR A 295 12.81 -13.97 34.36
CA THR A 295 12.89 -13.23 35.64
C THR A 295 12.18 -11.88 35.57
N LEU A 296 11.84 -11.41 34.37
CA LEU A 296 11.15 -10.14 34.13
C LEU A 296 9.63 -10.35 34.10
N ASP A 297 8.88 -9.41 34.69
CA ASP A 297 7.41 -9.40 34.64
C ASP A 297 6.89 -9.13 33.22
N ALA A 298 7.61 -8.29 32.46
CA ALA A 298 7.30 -7.99 31.07
C ALA A 298 8.53 -7.50 30.28
N VAL A 299 8.49 -7.77 28.98
CA VAL A 299 9.46 -7.31 28.00
C VAL A 299 8.76 -6.47 26.96
N TYR A 300 9.14 -5.21 26.89
CA TYR A 300 8.61 -4.22 25.97
C TYR A 300 9.52 -4.11 24.75
N PHE A 301 8.94 -3.96 23.57
CA PHE A 301 9.68 -3.68 22.34
C PHE A 301 8.96 -2.65 21.47
N ALA A 302 9.74 -1.90 20.70
CA ALA A 302 9.21 -0.84 19.85
C ALA A 302 10.08 -0.58 18.63
N GLY A 303 9.54 0.20 17.69
CA GLY A 303 10.29 0.76 16.55
C GLY A 303 10.48 -0.18 15.36
N ALA A 304 10.18 -1.48 15.51
CA ALA A 304 10.06 -2.43 14.41
C ALA A 304 9.14 -3.61 14.79
N PRO A 305 8.59 -4.35 13.80
CA PRO A 305 7.92 -5.62 14.06
C PRO A 305 8.91 -6.70 14.54
N LEU A 306 8.43 -7.58 15.42
CA LEU A 306 9.13 -8.79 15.86
C LEU A 306 8.68 -9.98 15.00
N SER A 307 9.59 -10.93 14.73
CA SER A 307 9.23 -12.21 14.10
C SER A 307 8.08 -12.90 14.84
N PRO A 308 7.03 -13.39 14.12
CA PRO A 308 5.94 -14.14 14.73
C PRO A 308 6.42 -15.37 15.53
N GLU A 309 7.35 -16.14 14.97
CA GLU A 309 7.91 -17.33 15.62
C GLU A 309 8.64 -16.98 16.92
N VAL A 310 9.41 -15.89 16.91
CA VAL A 310 10.14 -15.43 18.09
C VAL A 310 9.18 -14.94 19.17
N GLY A 311 8.18 -14.13 18.84
CA GLY A 311 7.24 -13.68 19.87
C GLY A 311 6.34 -14.79 20.39
N ASP A 312 5.92 -15.76 19.56
CA ASP A 312 5.19 -16.96 20.02
C ASP A 312 6.04 -17.83 20.94
N LEU A 313 7.36 -17.85 20.74
CA LEU A 313 8.30 -18.51 21.63
C LEU A 313 8.46 -17.75 22.96
N LEU A 314 8.67 -16.44 22.89
CA LEU A 314 8.93 -15.60 24.07
C LEU A 314 7.67 -15.36 24.93
N GLU A 315 6.46 -15.40 24.36
CA GLU A 315 5.18 -15.34 25.11
C GLU A 315 5.03 -16.52 26.09
N GLN A 316 5.80 -17.61 25.89
CA GLN A 316 5.85 -18.74 26.82
C GLN A 316 6.79 -18.49 28.02
N ASP A 317 7.70 -17.53 27.91
CA ASP A 317 8.70 -17.23 28.93
C ASP A 317 8.34 -16.01 29.77
N THR A 318 7.81 -14.97 29.14
CA THR A 318 7.45 -13.71 29.80
C THR A 318 6.39 -12.98 28.99
N LYS A 319 5.81 -11.92 29.56
CA LYS A 319 4.83 -11.10 28.87
C LYS A 319 5.51 -10.21 27.83
N VAL A 320 5.24 -10.45 26.56
CA VAL A 320 5.79 -9.67 25.44
C VAL A 320 4.81 -8.55 25.07
N ILE A 321 5.25 -7.30 25.16
CA ILE A 321 4.39 -6.11 24.94
C ILE A 321 4.98 -5.26 23.82
N THR A 322 4.17 -4.97 22.81
CA THR A 322 4.54 -4.09 21.71
C THR A 322 4.14 -2.64 21.99
N VAL A 323 5.02 -1.70 21.65
CA VAL A 323 4.78 -0.26 21.74
C VAL A 323 4.90 0.36 20.35
N LEU A 324 3.90 1.16 19.97
CA LEU A 324 3.88 1.88 18.71
C LEU A 324 4.20 3.36 18.90
N GLY A 325 5.04 3.91 18.02
CA GLY A 325 5.38 5.32 18.03
C GLY A 325 6.39 5.70 16.96
N SER A 326 6.60 7.00 16.79
CA SER A 326 7.60 7.59 15.89
C SER A 326 8.26 8.80 16.54
N SER A 327 9.37 9.28 15.96
CA SER A 327 10.05 10.47 16.47
C SER A 327 9.13 11.69 16.44
N GLU A 328 8.32 11.81 15.39
CA GLU A 328 7.43 12.95 15.13
C GLU A 328 6.13 12.89 15.95
N MET A 329 5.58 11.69 16.17
CA MET A 329 4.27 11.50 16.79
C MET A 329 4.32 11.32 18.31
N GLY A 330 5.45 10.84 18.82
CA GLY A 330 5.51 10.30 20.17
C GLY A 330 5.05 8.85 20.23
N LEU A 331 4.63 8.42 21.41
CA LEU A 331 4.16 7.07 21.69
C LEU A 331 2.64 7.02 21.73
N ILE A 332 2.05 6.01 21.09
CA ILE A 332 0.61 5.76 21.15
C ILE A 332 0.32 4.98 22.43
N ASN A 333 -0.52 5.57 23.29
CA ASN A 333 -0.99 4.89 24.49
C ASN A 333 -2.08 3.90 24.10
N SER A 334 -1.77 2.61 24.20
CA SER A 334 -2.69 1.50 23.93
C SER A 334 -2.85 0.61 25.16
N PHE A 335 -3.73 -0.37 25.09
CA PHE A 335 -3.86 -1.41 26.10
C PHE A 335 -3.07 -2.64 25.70
N VAL A 336 -2.57 -3.36 26.71
CA VAL A 336 -2.07 -4.71 26.49
C VAL A 336 -3.25 -5.62 26.10
N PRO A 337 -3.22 -6.27 24.93
CA PRO A 337 -4.28 -7.20 24.54
C PRO A 337 -4.43 -8.34 25.55
N GLN A 338 -5.68 -8.78 25.76
CA GLN A 338 -6.00 -9.90 26.63
C GLN A 338 -6.38 -11.17 25.84
N GLY A 339 -5.97 -12.32 26.36
CA GLY A 339 -6.28 -13.65 25.85
C GLY A 339 -5.05 -14.39 25.32
N GLU A 340 -5.26 -15.55 24.72
CA GLU A 340 -4.18 -16.37 24.17
C GLU A 340 -3.73 -15.87 22.78
N LYS A 341 -2.42 -15.93 22.52
CA LYS A 341 -1.79 -15.65 21.21
C LYS A 341 -2.11 -14.26 20.65
N VAL A 342 -2.02 -13.25 21.52
CA VAL A 342 -2.34 -11.86 21.15
C VAL A 342 -1.20 -10.86 21.36
N TRP A 343 0.00 -11.31 21.78
CA TRP A 343 1.16 -10.45 21.98
C TRP A 343 1.48 -9.52 20.80
N GLY A 344 1.20 -9.96 19.56
CA GLY A 344 1.44 -9.22 18.31
C GLY A 344 0.26 -8.34 17.84
N TYR A 345 -0.79 -8.19 18.64
CA TYR A 345 -1.92 -7.33 18.35
C TYR A 345 -1.87 -6.03 19.19
N PHE A 346 -2.63 -5.04 18.76
CA PHE A 346 -2.87 -3.79 19.47
C PHE A 346 -4.33 -3.70 19.86
N GLU A 347 -4.58 -3.20 21.07
CA GLU A 347 -5.90 -2.77 21.50
C GLU A 347 -5.85 -1.28 21.83
N TRP A 348 -6.50 -0.45 21.00
CA TRP A 348 -6.35 1.00 21.12
C TRP A 348 -7.10 1.56 22.32
N ASN A 349 -6.48 2.50 23.05
CA ASN A 349 -7.15 3.25 24.10
C ASN A 349 -8.09 4.31 23.47
N PRO A 350 -9.41 4.24 23.67
CA PRO A 350 -10.33 5.25 23.14
C PRO A 350 -10.05 6.67 23.62
N ALA A 351 -9.47 6.81 24.82
CA ALA A 351 -9.08 8.10 25.39
C ALA A 351 -7.84 8.71 24.70
N TYR A 352 -6.97 7.87 24.11
CA TYR A 352 -5.93 8.37 23.21
C TYR A 352 -6.58 8.83 21.92
N GLY A 353 -7.37 7.97 21.28
CA GLY A 353 -8.29 8.42 20.23
C GLY A 353 -7.78 8.31 18.80
N VAL A 354 -7.13 7.20 18.46
CA VAL A 354 -6.82 6.84 17.07
C VAL A 354 -8.09 6.43 16.30
N GLU A 355 -8.05 6.56 14.98
CA GLU A 355 -9.05 6.06 14.04
C GLU A 355 -8.40 5.09 13.05
N LEU A 356 -9.09 4.00 12.74
CA LEU A 356 -8.63 2.99 11.77
C LEU A 356 -9.45 3.18 10.49
N GLN A 357 -8.89 3.90 9.52
CA GLN A 357 -9.57 4.27 8.29
C GLN A 357 -9.34 3.24 7.17
N PRO A 358 -10.39 2.69 6.54
CA PRO A 358 -10.25 1.62 5.55
C PRO A 358 -9.46 2.07 4.31
N GLN A 359 -8.54 1.22 3.84
CA GLN A 359 -7.72 1.44 2.65
C GLN A 359 -8.03 0.47 1.50
N GLY A 360 -8.98 -0.45 1.70
CA GLY A 360 -9.28 -1.55 0.79
C GLY A 360 -8.66 -2.87 1.24
N ASP A 361 -9.15 -4.00 0.69
CA ASP A 361 -8.61 -5.35 0.89
C ASP A 361 -8.46 -5.80 2.36
N GLY A 362 -9.30 -5.27 3.27
CA GLY A 362 -9.26 -5.58 4.70
C GLY A 362 -8.17 -4.86 5.49
N LEU A 363 -7.49 -3.89 4.86
CA LEU A 363 -6.47 -3.05 5.46
C LEU A 363 -7.05 -1.72 5.95
N TYR A 364 -6.52 -1.26 7.07
CA TYR A 364 -6.93 -0.02 7.71
C TYR A 364 -5.69 0.80 8.07
N GLU A 365 -5.68 2.07 7.69
CA GLU A 365 -4.64 3.02 8.07
C GLU A 365 -4.95 3.60 9.45
N LEU A 366 -3.94 3.66 10.32
CA LEU A 366 -4.06 4.36 11.60
C LEU A 366 -3.93 5.87 11.38
N VAL A 367 -4.92 6.62 11.87
CA VAL A 367 -5.01 8.07 11.75
C VAL A 367 -5.23 8.66 13.15
N ILE A 368 -4.58 9.79 13.44
CA ILE A 368 -4.78 10.56 14.67
C ILE A 368 -5.54 11.85 14.32
N PRO A 369 -6.86 11.92 14.58
CA PRO A 369 -7.63 13.13 14.35
C PRO A 369 -7.33 14.19 15.42
N ARG A 370 -7.38 15.47 15.04
CA ARG A 370 -7.26 16.58 16.00
C ARG A 370 -8.58 16.82 16.72
N ARG A 371 -8.50 16.79 18.05
CA ARG A 371 -9.58 17.09 19.01
C ARG A 371 -9.20 18.31 19.83
N ALA A 372 -10.17 18.88 20.55
CA ALA A 372 -9.97 20.09 21.35
C ALA A 372 -8.84 19.94 22.40
N ASP A 373 -8.67 18.74 22.96
CA ASP A 373 -7.67 18.40 23.97
C ASP A 373 -6.41 17.71 23.41
N SER A 374 -6.31 17.58 22.08
CA SER A 374 -5.25 16.78 21.45
C SER A 374 -3.84 17.22 21.79
N ARG A 375 -3.56 18.51 21.98
CA ARG A 375 -2.21 18.96 22.39
C ARG A 375 -1.79 18.47 23.77
N ARG A 376 -2.73 18.05 24.63
CA ARG A 376 -2.39 17.43 25.92
C ARG A 376 -2.05 15.95 25.79
N ILE A 377 -2.51 15.28 24.73
CA ILE A 377 -2.49 13.81 24.59
C ILE A 377 -1.54 13.36 23.48
N HIS A 378 -1.46 14.13 22.39
CA HIS A 378 -0.82 13.74 21.14
C HIS A 378 0.40 14.62 20.85
N GLY A 379 1.60 14.03 20.89
CA GLY A 379 2.84 14.72 20.55
C GLY A 379 2.85 15.29 19.12
N ILE A 380 2.15 14.64 18.18
CA ILE A 380 2.13 15.04 16.77
C ILE A 380 1.65 16.48 16.53
N PHE A 381 0.75 17.02 17.37
CA PHE A 381 0.25 18.39 17.23
C PHE A 381 1.11 19.43 17.94
N HIS A 382 2.20 19.01 18.58
CA HIS A 382 3.33 19.88 18.92
C HIS A 382 4.35 19.91 17.79
N THR A 383 4.64 18.76 17.18
CA THR A 383 5.55 18.65 16.04
C THR A 383 4.98 19.35 14.80
N PHE A 384 3.68 19.18 14.55
CA PHE A 384 2.95 19.76 13.43
C PHE A 384 1.67 20.46 13.92
N PRO A 385 1.78 21.68 14.45
CA PRO A 385 0.69 22.37 15.14
C PRO A 385 -0.46 22.81 14.23
N ASP A 386 -0.29 22.76 12.91
CA ASP A 386 -1.29 23.19 11.93
C ASP A 386 -2.12 22.03 11.34
N LEU A 387 -1.76 20.77 11.62
CA LEU A 387 -2.50 19.63 11.09
C LEU A 387 -3.85 19.47 11.79
N ASN A 388 -4.87 19.07 11.03
CA ASN A 388 -6.21 18.72 11.56
C ASN A 388 -6.37 17.20 11.76
N GLU A 389 -5.57 16.40 11.09
CA GLU A 389 -5.45 14.96 11.28
C GLU A 389 -4.05 14.55 10.85
N TYR A 390 -3.56 13.45 11.41
CA TYR A 390 -2.27 12.89 11.04
C TYR A 390 -2.43 11.45 10.57
N HIS A 391 -2.12 11.25 9.29
CA HIS A 391 -2.04 9.94 8.65
C HIS A 391 -0.70 9.30 8.97
N THR A 392 -0.70 8.23 9.77
CA THR A 392 0.58 7.61 10.11
C THR A 392 1.17 6.86 8.93
N ASN A 393 0.36 6.43 7.95
CA ASN A 393 0.69 5.47 6.90
C ASN A 393 1.00 4.05 7.40
N ASP A 394 0.68 3.74 8.66
CA ASP A 394 0.77 2.39 9.21
C ASP A 394 -0.54 1.64 8.96
N LEU A 395 -0.43 0.48 8.33
CA LEU A 395 -1.56 -0.36 7.95
C LEU A 395 -1.76 -1.49 8.96
N PHE A 396 -3.02 -1.77 9.28
CA PHE A 396 -3.45 -2.78 10.22
C PHE A 396 -4.51 -3.69 9.60
N VAL A 397 -4.57 -4.92 10.12
CA VAL A 397 -5.64 -5.89 9.84
C VAL A 397 -6.40 -6.15 11.13
N GLN A 398 -7.73 -6.13 11.07
CA GLN A 398 -8.57 -6.44 12.23
C GLN A 398 -8.51 -7.94 12.57
N HIS A 399 -8.46 -8.29 13.85
CA HIS A 399 -8.46 -9.68 14.28
C HIS A 399 -9.81 -10.36 13.93
N PRO A 400 -9.81 -11.54 13.28
CA PRO A 400 -11.02 -12.14 12.69
C PRO A 400 -12.11 -12.50 13.70
N LYS A 401 -11.74 -12.80 14.95
CA LYS A 401 -12.68 -13.16 16.04
C LYS A 401 -12.82 -12.12 17.17
N ARG A 402 -12.00 -11.06 17.17
CA ARG A 402 -11.88 -10.10 18.30
C ARG A 402 -11.76 -8.69 17.73
N PRO A 403 -12.86 -8.03 17.34
CA PRO A 403 -12.83 -6.83 16.50
C PRO A 403 -12.15 -5.61 17.14
N ASN A 404 -11.91 -5.63 18.45
CA ASN A 404 -11.13 -4.61 19.16
C ASN A 404 -9.61 -4.78 19.01
N LEU A 405 -9.14 -5.91 18.48
CA LEU A 405 -7.71 -6.20 18.30
C LEU A 405 -7.27 -5.99 16.85
N TRP A 406 -6.10 -5.38 16.68
CA TRP A 406 -5.56 -4.97 15.39
C TRP A 406 -4.13 -5.45 15.24
N LYS A 407 -3.81 -6.15 14.16
CA LYS A 407 -2.44 -6.60 13.88
C LYS A 407 -1.76 -5.63 12.94
N TYR A 408 -0.56 -5.18 13.29
CA TYR A 408 0.26 -4.38 12.38
C TYR A 408 0.59 -5.19 11.13
N HIS A 409 0.38 -4.60 9.95
CA HIS A 409 0.57 -5.25 8.66
C HIS A 409 1.76 -4.68 7.90
N GLY A 410 2.04 -3.38 8.01
CA GLY A 410 3.17 -2.73 7.35
C GLY A 410 2.93 -1.26 7.05
N ARG A 411 3.85 -0.63 6.34
CA ARG A 411 3.71 0.75 5.87
C ARG A 411 3.02 0.78 4.51
N LYS A 412 2.18 1.79 4.29
CA LYS A 412 1.62 2.12 2.98
C LYS A 412 2.71 2.39 1.93
N ASP A 413 3.81 2.98 2.37
CA ASP A 413 4.97 3.35 1.52
C ASP A 413 5.88 2.15 1.17
N ASP A 414 5.78 1.03 1.90
CA ASP A 414 6.61 -0.17 1.68
C ASP A 414 5.98 -1.19 0.72
N VAL A 415 4.80 -0.88 0.18
CA VAL A 415 4.09 -1.75 -0.77
C VAL A 415 4.86 -1.81 -2.10
N LEU A 416 5.35 -3.00 -2.44
CA LEU A 416 5.95 -3.27 -3.74
C LEU A 416 4.84 -3.30 -4.80
N VAL A 417 5.03 -2.55 -5.87
CA VAL A 417 4.20 -2.61 -7.07
C VAL A 417 4.99 -3.33 -8.15
N LEU A 418 4.58 -4.56 -8.46
CA LEU A 418 5.18 -5.38 -9.52
C LEU A 418 4.84 -4.81 -10.91
N SER A 419 5.57 -5.22 -11.96
CA SER A 419 5.33 -4.72 -13.33
C SER A 419 3.96 -5.10 -13.92
N ASN A 420 3.31 -6.12 -13.35
CA ASN A 420 1.95 -6.52 -13.67
C ASN A 420 0.88 -5.71 -12.91
N GLY A 421 1.30 -4.73 -12.11
CA GLY A 421 0.42 -3.86 -11.31
C GLY A 421 -0.03 -4.49 -9.99
N GLU A 422 0.37 -5.72 -9.69
CA GLU A 422 0.06 -6.36 -8.42
C GLU A 422 0.81 -5.70 -7.27
N LYS A 423 0.08 -5.47 -6.17
CA LYS A 423 0.61 -4.87 -4.95
C LYS A 423 0.96 -5.97 -3.96
N LEU A 424 2.15 -5.88 -3.38
CA LEU A 424 2.63 -6.81 -2.38
C LEU A 424 3.19 -6.04 -1.18
N ASN A 425 2.69 -6.35 0.00
CA ASN A 425 3.38 -5.97 1.22
C ASN A 425 4.41 -7.05 1.58
N PRO A 426 5.71 -6.73 1.57
CA PRO A 426 6.77 -7.72 1.78
C PRO A 426 7.06 -8.05 3.25
N VAL A 427 6.59 -7.21 4.19
CA VAL A 427 7.11 -7.18 5.57
C VAL A 427 6.92 -8.51 6.32
N THR A 428 5.77 -9.16 6.16
CA THR A 428 5.51 -10.44 6.84
C THR A 428 6.43 -11.55 6.34
N LEU A 429 6.65 -11.62 5.02
CA LEU A 429 7.54 -12.61 4.41
C LEU A 429 8.98 -12.41 4.92
N GLU A 430 9.47 -11.17 4.88
CA GLU A 430 10.82 -10.83 5.34
C GLU A 430 11.03 -11.23 6.79
N LYS A 431 10.08 -10.90 7.68
CA LYS A 431 10.18 -11.20 9.12
C LYS A 431 10.11 -12.69 9.43
N THR A 432 9.33 -13.46 8.66
CA THR A 432 9.33 -14.93 8.78
C THR A 432 10.68 -15.52 8.37
N VAL A 433 11.34 -14.98 7.33
CA VAL A 433 12.67 -15.44 6.90
C VAL A 433 13.76 -15.03 7.91
N GLU A 434 13.68 -13.82 8.46
CA GLU A 434 14.60 -13.32 9.49
C GLU A 434 14.55 -14.13 10.80
N GLY A 435 13.45 -14.83 11.07
CA GLY A 435 13.37 -15.77 12.19
C GLY A 435 14.30 -16.99 12.09
N HIS A 436 14.97 -17.21 10.94
CA HIS A 436 15.89 -18.33 10.76
C HIS A 436 17.28 -18.03 11.37
N PRO A 437 17.91 -18.93 12.17
CA PRO A 437 19.17 -18.64 12.89
C PRO A 437 20.40 -18.26 12.04
N ARG A 438 20.35 -18.52 10.73
CA ARG A 438 21.42 -18.19 9.77
C ARG A 438 21.20 -16.86 9.04
N VAL A 439 20.02 -16.25 9.16
CA VAL A 439 19.65 -15.02 8.46
C VAL A 439 19.72 -13.86 9.44
N LYS A 440 20.46 -12.80 9.07
CA LYS A 440 20.57 -11.58 9.86
C LYS A 440 19.54 -10.53 9.40
N HIS A 441 19.42 -10.33 8.09
CA HIS A 441 18.40 -9.47 7.48
C HIS A 441 17.86 -10.10 6.19
N ALA A 442 16.60 -9.85 5.87
CA ALA A 442 15.97 -10.27 4.63
C ALA A 442 15.26 -9.09 3.94
N LEU A 443 15.41 -8.99 2.62
CA LEU A 443 14.76 -7.97 1.81
C LEU A 443 14.13 -8.60 0.57
N VAL A 444 12.80 -8.61 0.52
CA VAL A 444 12.04 -8.92 -0.69
C VAL A 444 12.16 -7.74 -1.63
N ILE A 445 12.59 -8.03 -2.84
CA ILE A 445 12.77 -7.07 -3.93
C ILE A 445 11.82 -7.44 -5.06
N GLY A 446 11.42 -6.49 -5.88
CA GLY A 446 10.42 -6.74 -6.92
C GLY A 446 9.73 -5.51 -7.51
N GLN A 447 10.07 -4.31 -7.05
CA GLN A 447 9.48 -3.07 -7.57
C GLN A 447 9.66 -2.99 -9.08
N SER A 448 8.55 -2.81 -9.81
CA SER A 448 8.51 -2.78 -11.28
C SER A 448 9.10 -4.03 -11.95
N ARG A 449 9.15 -5.17 -11.24
CA ARG A 449 9.57 -6.49 -11.76
C ARG A 449 8.38 -7.43 -11.79
N PHE A 450 8.44 -8.43 -12.65
CA PHE A 450 7.32 -9.34 -12.88
C PHE A 450 7.07 -10.32 -11.71
N GLN A 451 8.13 -10.67 -11.00
CA GLN A 451 8.12 -11.54 -9.84
C GLN A 451 9.02 -10.96 -8.77
N THR A 452 8.81 -11.37 -7.53
CA THR A 452 9.70 -11.03 -6.42
C THR A 452 10.96 -11.88 -6.44
N ALA A 453 11.99 -11.35 -5.79
CA ALA A 453 13.22 -12.04 -5.42
C ALA A 453 13.55 -11.71 -3.97
N LEU A 454 14.55 -12.38 -3.39
CA LEU A 454 14.93 -12.24 -2.00
C LEU A 454 16.44 -12.04 -1.87
N LEU A 455 16.82 -10.92 -1.27
CA LEU A 455 18.21 -10.64 -0.91
C LEU A 455 18.37 -10.89 0.59
N ILE A 456 19.40 -11.63 0.98
CA ILE A 456 19.60 -12.08 2.37
C ILE A 456 20.98 -11.65 2.86
N GLU A 457 21.06 -10.99 4.01
CA GLU A 457 22.31 -10.83 4.75
C GLU A 457 22.48 -12.01 5.73
N PRO A 458 23.50 -12.86 5.58
CA PRO A 458 23.78 -13.94 6.52
C PRO A 458 24.32 -13.44 7.86
N THR A 459 24.13 -14.22 8.94
CA THR A 459 24.76 -13.94 10.24
C THR A 459 26.27 -14.15 10.25
N GLN A 460 26.79 -15.03 9.39
CA GLN A 460 28.22 -15.29 9.23
C GLN A 460 28.59 -15.35 7.74
N PRO A 461 29.85 -15.05 7.37
CA PRO A 461 30.30 -15.20 5.97
C PRO A 461 30.03 -16.60 5.43
N VAL A 462 29.36 -16.66 4.28
CA VAL A 462 28.97 -17.91 3.62
C VAL A 462 29.91 -18.18 2.45
N ALA A 463 30.59 -19.33 2.47
CA ALA A 463 31.47 -19.75 1.37
C ALA A 463 30.70 -20.39 0.20
N ASP A 464 29.60 -21.08 0.49
CA ASP A 464 28.73 -21.75 -0.49
C ASP A 464 27.30 -21.23 -0.34
N GLU A 465 26.93 -20.30 -1.24
CA GLU A 465 25.60 -19.70 -1.29
C GLU A 465 24.51 -20.74 -1.53
N GLN A 466 24.77 -21.77 -2.36
CA GLN A 466 23.76 -22.74 -2.74
C GLN A 466 23.41 -23.65 -1.56
N ALA A 467 24.42 -24.11 -0.82
CA ALA A 467 24.21 -24.87 0.41
C ALA A 467 23.48 -24.04 1.49
N PHE A 468 23.73 -22.73 1.55
CA PHE A 468 23.02 -21.83 2.46
C PHE A 468 21.54 -21.68 2.06
N VAL A 469 21.26 -21.43 0.78
CA VAL A 469 19.91 -21.31 0.25
C VAL A 469 19.10 -22.60 0.49
N GLU A 470 19.71 -23.77 0.29
CA GLU A 470 19.09 -25.06 0.62
C GLU A 470 18.70 -25.17 2.11
N ALA A 471 19.57 -24.72 3.01
CA ALA A 471 19.30 -24.79 4.45
C ALA A 471 18.14 -23.89 4.88
N ILE A 472 17.98 -22.71 4.27
CA ILE A 472 16.91 -21.76 4.64
C ILE A 472 15.60 -21.98 3.88
N TRP A 473 15.62 -22.74 2.77
CA TRP A 473 14.48 -22.89 1.87
C TRP A 473 13.17 -23.32 2.55
N PRO A 474 13.17 -24.29 3.50
CA PRO A 474 11.93 -24.64 4.21
C PRO A 474 11.30 -23.46 4.98
N THR A 475 12.09 -22.47 5.39
CA THR A 475 11.58 -21.25 6.03
C THR A 475 11.03 -20.27 4.99
N VAL A 476 11.68 -20.16 3.83
CA VAL A 476 11.18 -19.34 2.72
C VAL A 476 9.87 -19.90 2.14
N GLU A 477 9.72 -21.23 2.04
CA GLU A 477 8.47 -21.86 1.62
C GLU A 477 7.31 -21.53 2.55
N ARG A 478 7.55 -21.57 3.86
CA ARG A 478 6.55 -21.15 4.85
C ARG A 478 6.24 -19.66 4.74
N ALA A 479 7.26 -18.81 4.56
CA ALA A 479 7.07 -17.38 4.36
C ALA A 479 6.25 -17.07 3.09
N ASN A 480 6.43 -17.85 2.02
CA ASN A 480 5.65 -17.75 0.79
C ASN A 480 4.14 -18.04 0.97
N GLU A 481 3.74 -18.75 2.01
CA GLU A 481 2.32 -18.98 2.32
C GLU A 481 1.63 -17.73 2.88
N THR A 482 2.41 -16.77 3.40
CA THR A 482 1.89 -15.52 3.97
C THR A 482 1.55 -14.47 2.91
N VAL A 483 1.97 -14.70 1.66
CA VAL A 483 1.78 -13.77 0.54
C VAL A 483 0.99 -14.41 -0.61
N PRO A 484 0.32 -13.61 -1.46
CA PRO A 484 -0.35 -14.10 -2.67
C PRO A 484 0.63 -14.83 -3.61
N LYS A 485 0.11 -15.74 -4.46
CA LYS A 485 0.93 -16.55 -5.38
C LYS A 485 1.91 -15.72 -6.23
N TYR A 486 1.50 -14.54 -6.68
CA TYR A 486 2.33 -13.64 -7.49
C TYR A 486 3.51 -13.01 -6.73
N GLY A 487 3.45 -12.97 -5.39
CA GLY A 487 4.47 -12.40 -4.52
C GLY A 487 5.45 -13.43 -3.94
N ARG A 488 5.27 -14.72 -4.24
CA ARG A 488 6.11 -15.81 -3.74
C ARG A 488 7.50 -15.78 -4.37
N VAL A 489 8.52 -16.01 -3.56
CA VAL A 489 9.93 -16.07 -3.95
C VAL A 489 10.30 -17.51 -4.34
N SER A 490 10.87 -17.67 -5.53
CA SER A 490 11.44 -18.94 -6.00
C SER A 490 12.88 -19.14 -5.50
N LYS A 491 13.30 -20.39 -5.27
CA LYS A 491 14.63 -20.74 -4.73
C LYS A 491 15.78 -20.17 -5.56
N ASN A 492 15.65 -20.19 -6.89
CA ASN A 492 16.63 -19.65 -7.83
C ASN A 492 16.74 -18.12 -7.83
N LYS A 493 15.83 -17.41 -7.14
CA LYS A 493 15.78 -15.94 -7.01
C LYS A 493 16.19 -15.46 -5.62
N ILE A 494 16.92 -16.28 -4.89
CA ILE A 494 17.53 -15.93 -3.61
C ILE A 494 19.02 -15.67 -3.85
N ARG A 495 19.54 -14.55 -3.35
CA ARG A 495 20.98 -14.25 -3.32
C ARG A 495 21.42 -13.71 -1.98
N LEU A 496 22.70 -13.85 -1.70
CA LEU A 496 23.30 -13.32 -0.48
C LEU A 496 23.89 -11.93 -0.71
N ALA A 497 23.71 -11.10 0.31
CA ALA A 497 24.38 -9.83 0.47
C ALA A 497 25.90 -10.04 0.52
N SER A 498 26.67 -9.28 -0.26
CA SER A 498 28.12 -9.28 -0.15
C SER A 498 28.58 -8.87 1.26
N PRO A 499 29.53 -9.60 1.90
CA PRO A 499 30.10 -9.20 3.19
C PRO A 499 30.77 -7.81 3.16
N ALA A 500 31.18 -7.33 1.98
CA ALA A 500 31.78 -6.01 1.81
C ALA A 500 30.75 -4.87 1.74
N LYS A 501 29.46 -5.19 1.59
CA LYS A 501 28.37 -4.21 1.39
C LYS A 501 27.17 -4.52 2.33
N PRO A 502 27.35 -4.69 3.65
CA PRO A 502 26.25 -5.09 4.55
C PRO A 502 25.03 -4.18 4.42
N PHE A 503 23.84 -4.69 4.74
CA PHE A 503 22.62 -3.89 4.59
C PHE A 503 22.70 -2.61 5.41
N GLN A 504 22.30 -1.50 4.77
CA GLN A 504 22.12 -0.27 5.50
C GLN A 504 20.92 -0.39 6.44
N VAL A 505 21.20 -0.33 7.73
CA VAL A 505 20.17 -0.33 8.78
C VAL A 505 20.07 1.03 9.46
N THR A 506 18.92 1.31 10.07
CA THR A 506 18.78 2.42 11.00
C THR A 506 19.58 2.13 12.29
N PRO A 507 19.81 3.12 13.17
CA PRO A 507 20.46 2.83 14.45
C PRO A 507 19.72 1.79 15.33
N LYS A 508 18.43 1.54 15.06
CA LYS A 508 17.60 0.51 15.69
C LYS A 508 17.74 -0.89 15.08
N GLY A 509 18.55 -1.05 14.03
CA GLY A 509 18.73 -2.31 13.33
C GLY A 509 17.68 -2.62 12.24
N THR A 510 16.81 -1.67 11.89
CA THR A 510 15.82 -1.89 10.81
C THR A 510 16.40 -1.61 9.43
N THR A 511 16.16 -2.50 8.46
CA THR A 511 16.62 -2.36 7.07
C THR A 511 16.08 -1.10 6.41
N LYS A 512 16.97 -0.27 5.84
CA LYS A 512 16.60 0.88 5.01
C LYS A 512 16.36 0.42 3.57
N ARG A 513 15.18 -0.14 3.28
CA ARG A 513 14.81 -0.73 1.97
C ARG A 513 15.31 0.07 0.76
N ARG A 514 15.03 1.38 0.71
CA ARG A 514 15.42 2.25 -0.41
C ARG A 514 16.94 2.33 -0.59
N ALA A 515 17.69 2.45 0.51
CA ALA A 515 19.14 2.51 0.47
C ALA A 515 19.74 1.17 0.04
N VAL A 516 19.26 0.06 0.61
CA VAL A 516 19.71 -1.29 0.22
C VAL A 516 19.40 -1.57 -1.26
N ASN A 517 18.19 -1.23 -1.74
CA ASN A 517 17.85 -1.36 -3.16
C ASN A 517 18.77 -0.53 -4.07
N SER A 518 19.20 0.65 -3.63
CA SER A 518 20.15 1.49 -4.37
C SER A 518 21.55 0.90 -4.36
N ASP A 519 22.03 0.46 -3.20
CA ASP A 519 23.36 -0.12 -3.00
C ASP A 519 23.53 -1.43 -3.78
N TYR A 520 22.47 -2.22 -3.87
CA TYR A 520 22.43 -3.52 -4.54
C TYR A 520 21.81 -3.48 -5.93
N ALA A 521 21.65 -2.30 -6.55
CA ALA A 521 20.95 -2.17 -7.81
C ALA A 521 21.51 -3.10 -8.90
N GLU A 522 22.84 -3.18 -9.03
CA GLU A 522 23.51 -4.06 -9.99
C GLU A 522 23.30 -5.55 -9.69
N GLU A 523 23.42 -5.97 -8.43
CA GLU A 523 23.18 -7.34 -8.01
C GLU A 523 21.71 -7.74 -8.18
N ILE A 524 20.79 -6.82 -7.91
CA ILE A 524 19.35 -7.00 -8.14
C ILE A 524 19.09 -7.23 -9.63
N GLU A 525 19.67 -6.42 -10.52
CA GLU A 525 19.59 -6.68 -11.96
C GLU A 525 20.19 -8.04 -12.32
N ALA A 526 21.32 -8.40 -11.74
CA ALA A 526 21.97 -9.69 -11.97
C ALA A 526 21.12 -10.87 -11.47
N ILE A 527 20.33 -10.74 -10.40
CA ILE A 527 19.36 -11.76 -9.96
C ILE A 527 18.37 -12.03 -11.08
N TYR A 528 17.78 -10.99 -11.64
CA TYR A 528 16.78 -11.13 -12.70
C TYR A 528 17.41 -11.59 -14.02
N ALA A 529 18.61 -11.13 -14.35
CA ALA A 529 19.35 -11.55 -15.53
C ALA A 529 19.81 -13.02 -15.44
N ALA A 530 20.35 -13.44 -14.30
CA ALA A 530 20.77 -14.82 -14.05
C ALA A 530 19.57 -15.76 -13.95
N ALA A 531 18.44 -15.32 -13.36
CA ALA A 531 17.20 -16.09 -13.40
C ALA A 531 16.72 -16.26 -14.84
N ALA A 532 16.75 -15.21 -15.66
CA ALA A 532 16.42 -15.32 -17.09
C ALA A 532 17.40 -16.24 -17.85
N ALA A 533 18.69 -16.22 -17.53
CA ALA A 533 19.70 -17.08 -18.14
C ALA A 533 19.65 -18.55 -17.67
N ALA A 534 19.36 -18.79 -16.39
CA ALA A 534 19.19 -20.14 -15.83
C ALA A 534 17.86 -20.77 -16.27
N GLU A 535 16.79 -19.96 -16.35
CA GLU A 535 15.55 -20.34 -17.04
C GLU A 535 15.86 -20.72 -18.49
N ALA A 536 16.79 -20.02 -19.16
CA ALA A 536 17.21 -20.35 -20.52
C ALA A 536 18.08 -21.61 -20.66
N ALA A 537 18.93 -21.91 -19.66
CA ALA A 537 19.83 -23.08 -19.66
C ALA A 537 19.18 -24.38 -19.18
N GLY A 538 18.16 -24.29 -18.30
CA GLY A 538 17.37 -25.42 -17.81
C GLY A 538 16.18 -25.80 -18.70
N VAL A 539 16.02 -25.12 -19.84
CA VAL A 539 14.98 -25.46 -20.82
C VAL A 539 15.22 -26.87 -21.36
N PRO A 540 14.23 -27.78 -21.26
CA PRO A 540 14.30 -29.08 -21.93
C PRO A 540 14.59 -28.88 -23.40
N GLN A 541 15.64 -29.51 -23.94
CA GLN A 541 16.01 -29.32 -25.34
C GLN A 541 14.95 -29.93 -26.26
N LEU A 542 14.81 -29.36 -27.47
CA LEU A 542 13.98 -29.98 -28.49
C LEU A 542 14.48 -31.41 -28.80
N PRO A 543 13.57 -32.36 -29.10
CA PRO A 543 13.93 -33.75 -29.40
C PRO A 543 14.82 -33.86 -30.65
N ASP A 544 15.69 -34.86 -30.68
CA ASP A 544 16.61 -35.12 -31.81
C ASP A 544 15.87 -35.28 -33.14
N THR A 545 14.68 -35.88 -33.11
CA THR A 545 13.79 -35.99 -34.28
C THR A 545 12.76 -34.86 -34.25
N LEU A 546 12.72 -34.05 -35.31
CA LEU A 546 11.87 -32.85 -35.43
C LEU A 546 10.64 -33.11 -36.31
N ASP A 547 9.90 -34.18 -35.99
CA ASP A 547 8.60 -34.47 -36.61
C ASP A 547 7.43 -34.11 -35.67
N LEU A 548 6.21 -34.13 -36.20
CA LEU A 548 5.01 -33.75 -35.46
C LEU A 548 4.81 -34.60 -34.20
N THR A 549 5.11 -35.90 -34.26
CA THR A 549 4.90 -36.83 -33.15
C THR A 549 5.78 -36.47 -31.96
N HIS A 550 7.09 -36.30 -32.20
CA HIS A 550 8.05 -36.02 -31.13
C HIS A 550 7.90 -34.60 -30.59
N LEU A 551 7.55 -33.61 -31.43
CA LEU A 551 7.29 -32.25 -30.96
C LEU A 551 5.96 -32.15 -30.19
N CYS A 552 4.93 -32.91 -30.56
CA CYS A 552 3.72 -33.02 -29.73
C CYS A 552 4.02 -33.67 -28.37
N GLU A 553 4.86 -34.70 -28.31
CA GLU A 553 5.28 -35.32 -27.04
C GLU A 553 6.05 -34.35 -26.16
N TYR A 554 6.93 -33.54 -26.76
CA TYR A 554 7.68 -32.49 -26.07
C TYR A 554 6.76 -31.37 -25.54
N VAL A 555 5.84 -30.85 -26.35
CA VAL A 555 4.87 -29.85 -25.85
C VAL A 555 3.99 -30.44 -24.75
N ARG A 556 3.54 -31.70 -24.92
CA ARG A 556 2.72 -32.38 -23.92
C ARG A 556 3.45 -32.52 -22.58
N SER A 557 4.73 -32.87 -22.59
CA SER A 557 5.50 -33.01 -21.34
C SER A 557 5.67 -31.66 -20.62
N LEU A 558 5.97 -30.59 -21.36
CA LEU A 558 6.06 -29.23 -20.78
C LEU A 558 4.75 -28.77 -20.17
N VAL A 559 3.64 -28.97 -20.89
CA VAL A 559 2.32 -28.55 -20.40
C VAL A 559 1.86 -29.44 -19.24
N ALA A 560 2.12 -30.75 -19.29
CA ALA A 560 1.82 -31.67 -18.20
C ALA A 560 2.57 -31.30 -16.91
N GLU A 561 3.83 -30.85 -17.03
CA GLU A 561 4.61 -30.36 -15.90
C GLU A 561 4.02 -29.05 -15.34
N LEU A 562 3.72 -28.07 -16.21
CA LEU A 562 3.13 -26.79 -15.79
C LEU A 562 1.77 -26.98 -15.09
N LEU A 563 0.97 -27.95 -15.53
CA LEU A 563 -0.36 -28.25 -14.98
C LEU A 563 -0.36 -29.30 -13.86
N ALA A 564 0.78 -29.95 -13.59
CA ALA A 564 0.88 -31.15 -12.77
C ALA A 564 -0.15 -32.24 -13.16
N ARG A 565 -0.37 -32.42 -14.47
CA ARG A 565 -1.42 -33.29 -15.04
C ARG A 565 -0.87 -34.13 -16.19
N ALA A 566 -0.85 -35.46 -16.02
CA ALA A 566 -0.21 -36.37 -16.98
C ALA A 566 -1.13 -36.88 -18.11
N ASP A 567 -2.46 -36.72 -18.01
CA ASP A 567 -3.46 -37.30 -18.91
C ASP A 567 -3.93 -36.36 -20.04
N LEU A 568 -3.10 -35.40 -20.44
CA LEU A 568 -3.44 -34.37 -21.44
C LEU A 568 -3.54 -34.96 -22.86
N LYS A 569 -4.66 -34.72 -23.57
CA LYS A 569 -4.82 -35.18 -24.97
C LYS A 569 -4.28 -34.18 -25.98
N ASN A 570 -4.05 -34.64 -27.22
CA ASN A 570 -3.45 -33.82 -28.28
C ASN A 570 -4.38 -32.70 -28.78
N ASP A 571 -5.68 -32.94 -28.76
CA ASP A 571 -6.76 -32.07 -29.22
C ASP A 571 -7.44 -31.32 -28.06
N GLU A 572 -6.98 -31.52 -26.83
CA GLU A 572 -7.52 -30.86 -25.65
C GLU A 572 -7.03 -29.40 -25.56
N ASP A 573 -7.97 -28.47 -25.33
CA ASP A 573 -7.69 -27.05 -25.15
C ASP A 573 -6.92 -26.84 -23.83
N LEU A 574 -5.72 -26.25 -23.92
CA LEU A 574 -4.81 -26.12 -22.78
C LEU A 574 -5.38 -25.25 -21.66
N TYR A 575 -6.21 -24.25 -21.99
CA TYR A 575 -6.83 -23.36 -21.01
C TYR A 575 -8.03 -24.02 -20.34
N ALA A 576 -8.79 -24.83 -21.09
CA ALA A 576 -9.79 -25.72 -20.51
C ALA A 576 -9.16 -26.75 -19.56
N ALA A 577 -7.94 -27.21 -19.86
CA ALA A 577 -7.16 -28.11 -19.01
C ALA A 577 -6.53 -27.44 -17.77
N GLY A 578 -6.61 -26.11 -17.65
CA GLY A 578 -6.17 -25.35 -16.47
C GLY A 578 -4.94 -24.46 -16.65
N LEU A 579 -4.47 -24.25 -17.88
CA LEU A 579 -3.33 -23.35 -18.15
C LEU A 579 -3.73 -21.89 -17.93
N ASP A 580 -2.96 -21.16 -17.10
CA ASP A 580 -3.18 -19.75 -16.82
C ASP A 580 -2.20 -18.82 -17.55
N SER A 581 -2.41 -17.49 -17.43
CA SER A 581 -1.57 -16.50 -18.11
C SER A 581 -0.10 -16.50 -17.67
N LEU A 582 0.19 -16.86 -16.41
CA LEU A 582 1.56 -16.93 -15.90
C LEU A 582 2.28 -18.14 -16.49
N GLN A 583 1.60 -19.30 -16.50
CA GLN A 583 2.09 -20.53 -17.11
C GLN A 583 2.23 -20.39 -18.64
N THR A 584 1.36 -19.62 -19.29
CA THR A 584 1.44 -19.30 -20.73
C THR A 584 2.69 -18.50 -21.07
N ILE A 585 3.06 -17.52 -20.22
CA ILE A 585 4.32 -16.77 -20.34
C ILE A 585 5.52 -17.70 -20.18
N GLN A 586 5.47 -18.57 -19.18
CA GLN A 586 6.53 -19.54 -18.93
C GLN A 586 6.70 -20.49 -20.11
N LEU A 587 5.60 -21.05 -20.64
CA LEU A 587 5.60 -21.93 -21.80
C LEU A 587 6.17 -21.23 -23.05
N ALA A 588 5.74 -19.99 -23.33
CA ALA A 588 6.26 -19.21 -24.46
C ALA A 588 7.78 -19.01 -24.38
N ARG A 589 8.29 -18.65 -23.18
CA ARG A 589 9.73 -18.46 -22.94
C ARG A 589 10.53 -19.76 -23.07
N THR A 590 10.00 -20.86 -22.51
CA THR A 590 10.62 -22.19 -22.60
C THR A 590 10.72 -22.61 -24.06
N LEU A 591 9.63 -22.51 -24.83
CA LEU A 591 9.62 -22.87 -26.26
C LEU A 591 10.52 -21.95 -27.09
N GLN A 592 10.48 -20.63 -26.87
CA GLN A 592 11.37 -19.68 -27.55
C GLN A 592 12.84 -20.05 -27.37
N THR A 593 13.21 -20.40 -26.14
CA THR A 593 14.59 -20.72 -25.81
C THR A 593 15.00 -22.09 -26.37
N ALA A 594 14.11 -23.09 -26.30
CA ALA A 594 14.35 -24.42 -26.84
C ALA A 594 14.60 -24.38 -28.35
N VAL A 595 13.85 -23.55 -29.07
CA VAL A 595 14.02 -23.34 -30.52
C VAL A 595 15.30 -22.56 -30.82
N ALA A 596 15.56 -21.45 -30.11
CA ALA A 596 16.75 -20.62 -30.33
C ALA A 596 18.08 -21.37 -30.07
N ASN A 597 18.07 -22.33 -29.13
CA ASN A 597 19.23 -23.19 -28.85
C ASN A 597 19.56 -24.16 -30.00
N ARG A 598 18.57 -24.48 -30.85
CA ARG A 598 18.70 -25.48 -31.91
C ARG A 598 18.75 -24.86 -33.32
N ILE A 599 18.21 -23.64 -33.48
CA ILE A 599 18.10 -22.93 -34.75
C ILE A 599 18.56 -21.49 -34.55
N THR A 600 19.72 -21.15 -35.13
CA THR A 600 20.41 -19.86 -34.97
C THR A 600 19.73 -18.69 -35.70
N ASP A 601 18.93 -18.97 -36.74
CA ASP A 601 18.14 -17.98 -37.51
C ASP A 601 16.65 -18.31 -37.37
N THR A 602 16.06 -18.03 -36.20
CA THR A 602 14.61 -18.20 -36.01
C THR A 602 13.89 -16.92 -36.47
N PRO A 603 13.09 -16.96 -37.56
CA PRO A 603 12.49 -15.75 -38.13
C PRO A 603 11.35 -15.15 -37.30
N VAL A 604 10.80 -15.87 -36.31
CA VAL A 604 9.60 -15.47 -35.55
C VAL A 604 9.79 -15.69 -34.04
N ALA A 605 9.46 -14.67 -33.24
CA ALA A 605 9.44 -14.78 -31.78
C ALA A 605 8.20 -15.54 -31.29
N ILE A 606 8.40 -16.64 -30.56
CA ILE A 606 7.39 -17.34 -29.76
C ILE A 606 7.09 -16.49 -28.52
N ASN A 607 5.95 -15.82 -28.56
CA ASN A 607 5.43 -15.04 -27.44
C ASN A 607 4.06 -15.59 -27.02
N GLN A 608 3.44 -14.99 -26.00
CA GLN A 608 2.14 -15.43 -25.48
C GLN A 608 1.08 -15.54 -26.58
N GLN A 609 1.07 -14.61 -27.55
CA GLN A 609 0.14 -14.59 -28.66
C GLN A 609 0.24 -15.86 -29.53
N GLN A 610 1.45 -16.40 -29.69
CA GLN A 610 1.64 -17.66 -30.42
C GLN A 610 1.13 -18.87 -29.64
N ILE A 611 1.21 -18.84 -28.31
CA ILE A 611 0.63 -19.90 -27.47
C ILE A 611 -0.90 -19.84 -27.48
N TYR A 612 -1.47 -18.64 -27.42
CA TYR A 612 -2.92 -18.44 -27.56
C TYR A 612 -3.45 -18.83 -28.94
N ALA A 613 -2.69 -18.58 -30.00
CA ALA A 613 -3.06 -18.95 -31.36
C ALA A 613 -3.05 -20.48 -31.58
N HIS A 614 -2.33 -21.24 -30.76
CA HIS A 614 -2.23 -22.69 -30.88
C HIS A 614 -2.66 -23.35 -29.56
N PRO A 615 -3.96 -23.31 -29.22
CA PRO A 615 -4.45 -23.67 -27.89
C PRO A 615 -4.46 -25.17 -27.57
N THR A 616 -3.81 -26.03 -28.37
CA THR A 616 -3.75 -27.48 -28.16
C THR A 616 -2.32 -28.00 -28.39
N VAL A 617 -2.00 -29.15 -27.80
CA VAL A 617 -0.69 -29.80 -28.02
C VAL A 617 -0.44 -30.09 -29.50
N ALA A 618 -1.45 -30.54 -30.25
CA ALA A 618 -1.31 -30.82 -31.67
C ALA A 618 -0.99 -29.56 -32.48
N GLN A 619 -1.68 -28.44 -32.18
CA GLN A 619 -1.46 -27.17 -32.88
C GLN A 619 -0.09 -26.56 -32.54
N LEU A 620 0.34 -26.61 -31.27
CA LEU A 620 1.68 -26.14 -30.89
C LEU A 620 2.77 -27.04 -31.45
N GLY A 621 2.56 -28.36 -31.45
CA GLY A 621 3.48 -29.31 -32.06
C GLY A 621 3.66 -29.04 -33.55
N GLN A 622 2.56 -28.81 -34.28
CA GLN A 622 2.61 -28.44 -35.70
C GLN A 622 3.27 -27.08 -35.92
N TYR A 623 2.95 -26.07 -35.10
CA TYR A 623 3.61 -24.77 -35.15
C TYR A 623 5.13 -24.87 -34.97
N LEU A 624 5.59 -25.71 -34.02
CA LEU A 624 7.02 -25.98 -33.84
C LEU A 624 7.63 -26.70 -35.04
N VAL A 625 6.94 -27.68 -35.66
CA VAL A 625 7.38 -28.33 -36.92
C VAL A 625 7.59 -27.27 -38.01
N ASP A 626 6.61 -26.40 -38.21
CA ASP A 626 6.66 -25.39 -39.27
C ASP A 626 7.79 -24.38 -39.03
N LEU A 627 8.01 -24.01 -37.75
CA LEU A 627 9.09 -23.11 -37.32
C LEU A 627 10.47 -23.74 -37.51
N VAL A 628 10.65 -25.03 -37.18
CA VAL A 628 11.96 -25.68 -37.26
C VAL A 628 12.39 -26.05 -38.68
N HIS A 629 11.43 -26.27 -39.59
CA HIS A 629 11.70 -26.56 -41.01
C HIS A 629 11.75 -25.30 -41.89
N GLY A 630 11.69 -24.10 -41.28
CA GLY A 630 11.69 -22.83 -42.02
C GLY A 630 10.48 -22.67 -42.95
N GLN A 631 9.40 -23.41 -42.67
CA GLN A 631 8.15 -23.41 -43.43
C GLN A 631 7.13 -22.42 -42.86
N THR A 632 7.54 -21.57 -41.91
CA THR A 632 6.73 -20.44 -41.43
C THR A 632 6.43 -19.48 -42.58
N SER A 633 5.36 -19.77 -43.32
CA SER A 633 4.40 -18.72 -43.60
C SER A 633 3.99 -18.16 -42.25
N THR A 634 4.00 -16.84 -42.10
CA THR A 634 3.43 -16.17 -40.94
C THR A 634 1.92 -16.43 -40.90
N THR A 635 1.50 -17.65 -40.55
CA THR A 635 0.17 -17.94 -40.03
C THR A 635 0.13 -17.52 -38.57
N THR A 636 0.47 -16.26 -38.32
CA THR A 636 -0.03 -15.59 -37.12
C THR A 636 -1.53 -15.53 -37.34
N ILE A 637 -2.31 -16.29 -36.57
CA ILE A 637 -3.77 -16.20 -36.60
C ILE A 637 -4.09 -14.70 -36.52
N SER A 638 -4.73 -14.20 -37.58
CA SER A 638 -4.94 -12.77 -37.73
C SER A 638 -5.74 -12.25 -36.53
N ARG A 639 -5.62 -10.95 -36.22
CA ARG A 639 -6.45 -10.34 -35.16
C ARG A 639 -7.93 -10.69 -35.33
N ALA A 640 -8.42 -10.61 -36.57
CA ALA A 640 -9.79 -10.97 -36.91
C ALA A 640 -10.11 -12.44 -36.62
N GLU A 641 -9.20 -13.34 -36.96
CA GLU A 641 -9.38 -14.78 -36.76
C GLU A 641 -9.33 -15.19 -35.28
N ARG A 642 -8.46 -14.56 -34.45
CA ARG A 642 -8.47 -14.80 -32.98
C ARG A 642 -9.79 -14.41 -32.35
N ILE A 643 -10.31 -13.24 -32.71
CA ILE A 643 -11.60 -12.75 -32.22
C ILE A 643 -12.74 -13.66 -32.72
N ALA A 644 -12.69 -14.07 -33.99
CA ALA A 644 -13.67 -14.99 -34.57
C ALA A 644 -13.69 -16.34 -33.84
N ASN A 645 -12.51 -16.93 -33.58
CA ASN A 645 -12.38 -18.20 -32.85
C ASN A 645 -12.95 -18.08 -31.43
N MET A 646 -12.67 -16.97 -30.73
CA MET A 646 -13.22 -16.73 -29.39
C MET A 646 -14.75 -16.60 -29.43
N ILE A 647 -15.30 -15.90 -30.43
CA ILE A 647 -16.76 -15.80 -30.64
C ILE A 647 -17.34 -17.20 -30.91
N GLU A 648 -16.74 -17.99 -31.78
CA GLU A 648 -17.20 -19.34 -32.12
C GLU A 648 -17.17 -20.28 -30.91
N LYS A 649 -16.08 -20.26 -30.14
CA LYS A 649 -15.90 -21.04 -28.90
C LYS A 649 -17.06 -20.84 -27.93
N TYR A 650 -17.48 -19.60 -27.70
CA TYR A 650 -18.55 -19.31 -26.74
C TYR A 650 -19.96 -19.40 -27.35
N THR A 651 -20.12 -19.08 -28.64
CA THR A 651 -21.44 -19.16 -29.30
C THR A 651 -21.87 -20.59 -29.63
N SER A 652 -20.93 -21.53 -29.76
CA SER A 652 -21.22 -22.96 -29.93
C SER A 652 -21.81 -23.61 -28.68
N GLN A 653 -21.57 -23.02 -27.50
CA GLN A 653 -22.07 -23.50 -26.21
C GLN A 653 -23.44 -22.91 -25.82
N LEU A 654 -24.03 -22.08 -26.69
CA LEU A 654 -25.32 -21.46 -26.42
C LEU A 654 -26.47 -22.49 -26.46
N PRO A 655 -27.46 -22.38 -25.57
CA PRO A 655 -28.59 -23.30 -25.54
C PRO A 655 -29.50 -23.14 -26.77
N PRO A 656 -30.35 -24.15 -27.07
CA PRO A 656 -31.30 -24.08 -28.17
C PRO A 656 -32.37 -23.01 -27.95
N HIS A 657 -33.13 -22.69 -29.01
CA HIS A 657 -34.21 -21.72 -28.92
C HIS A 657 -35.30 -22.16 -27.92
N LYS A 658 -35.73 -21.23 -27.06
CA LYS A 658 -36.89 -21.38 -26.18
C LYS A 658 -37.70 -20.07 -26.18
N PRO A 659 -39.04 -20.11 -26.27
CA PRO A 659 -39.87 -18.91 -26.34
C PRO A 659 -39.83 -18.10 -25.04
N LEU A 660 -40.08 -16.80 -25.14
CA LEU A 660 -40.23 -15.90 -24.00
C LEU A 660 -41.54 -16.19 -23.24
N PRO A 661 -41.58 -15.95 -21.92
CA PRO A 661 -42.81 -16.11 -21.13
C PRO A 661 -43.87 -15.09 -21.58
N THR A 662 -45.13 -15.47 -21.44
CA THR A 662 -46.28 -14.67 -21.86
C THR A 662 -46.54 -13.45 -20.97
N SER A 663 -46.03 -13.46 -19.73
CA SER A 663 -46.12 -12.34 -18.80
C SER A 663 -44.89 -12.28 -17.91
N LEU A 664 -44.50 -11.06 -17.54
CA LEU A 664 -43.47 -10.78 -16.54
C LEU A 664 -44.15 -10.37 -15.23
N PRO A 665 -43.46 -10.49 -14.08
CA PRO A 665 -43.94 -9.94 -12.82
C PRO A 665 -44.25 -8.44 -12.93
N GLU A 666 -45.12 -7.89 -12.08
CA GLU A 666 -45.39 -6.44 -12.09
C GLU A 666 -44.12 -5.62 -11.76
N LYS A 667 -43.42 -6.03 -10.69
CA LYS A 667 -42.15 -5.44 -10.25
C LYS A 667 -40.96 -6.33 -10.62
N SER A 668 -39.85 -5.72 -11.01
CA SER A 668 -38.67 -6.43 -11.48
C SER A 668 -37.73 -6.85 -10.34
N THR A 669 -37.22 -8.07 -10.39
CA THR A 669 -36.13 -8.54 -9.53
C THR A 669 -34.83 -8.57 -10.34
N VAL A 670 -33.81 -7.87 -9.83
CA VAL A 670 -32.62 -7.51 -10.60
C VAL A 670 -31.36 -8.16 -10.03
N ILE A 671 -30.53 -8.76 -10.87
CA ILE A 671 -29.11 -9.01 -10.55
C ILE A 671 -28.30 -7.80 -11.05
N LEU A 672 -27.53 -7.17 -10.17
CA LEU A 672 -26.57 -6.12 -10.52
C LEU A 672 -25.15 -6.61 -10.23
N THR A 673 -24.30 -6.69 -11.25
CA THR A 673 -22.87 -6.97 -11.03
C THR A 673 -22.07 -5.69 -10.88
N GLY A 674 -21.07 -5.69 -10.00
CA GLY A 674 -20.16 -4.54 -9.86
C GLY A 674 -20.81 -3.32 -9.21
N SER A 675 -21.78 -3.55 -8.31
CA SER A 675 -22.47 -2.51 -7.52
C SER A 675 -21.53 -1.57 -6.77
N THR A 676 -20.37 -2.07 -6.31
CA THR A 676 -19.37 -1.30 -5.57
C THR A 676 -18.47 -0.42 -6.45
N GLY A 677 -18.61 -0.50 -7.78
CA GLY A 677 -17.89 0.37 -8.73
C GLY A 677 -18.48 1.77 -8.82
N SER A 678 -17.81 2.67 -9.56
CA SER A 678 -18.25 4.07 -9.73
C SER A 678 -19.69 4.16 -10.26
N LEU A 679 -19.94 3.70 -11.48
CA LEU A 679 -21.28 3.63 -12.09
C LEU A 679 -22.22 2.69 -11.31
N GLY A 680 -21.71 1.55 -10.86
CA GLY A 680 -22.49 0.54 -10.14
C GLY A 680 -23.18 1.07 -8.88
N THR A 681 -22.53 2.00 -8.17
CA THR A 681 -23.09 2.59 -6.95
C THR A 681 -24.32 3.43 -7.25
N TYR A 682 -24.25 4.26 -8.30
CA TYR A 682 -25.38 5.08 -8.72
C TYR A 682 -26.48 4.24 -9.38
N LEU A 683 -26.12 3.17 -10.11
CA LEU A 683 -27.10 2.18 -10.60
C LEU A 683 -27.87 1.54 -9.44
N LEU A 684 -27.17 1.07 -8.40
CA LEU A 684 -27.82 0.49 -7.22
C LEU A 684 -28.77 1.52 -6.59
N HIS A 685 -28.31 2.75 -6.37
CA HIS A 685 -29.15 3.82 -5.83
C HIS A 685 -30.42 4.07 -6.67
N ARG A 686 -30.29 4.13 -8.01
CA ARG A 686 -31.45 4.28 -8.91
C ARG A 686 -32.40 3.08 -8.87
N LEU A 687 -31.87 1.86 -8.77
CA LEU A 687 -32.70 0.66 -8.69
C LEU A 687 -33.48 0.58 -7.37
N VAL A 688 -32.83 0.85 -6.23
CA VAL A 688 -33.46 0.70 -4.91
C VAL A 688 -34.48 1.81 -4.61
N THR A 689 -34.32 2.98 -5.23
CA THR A 689 -35.28 4.09 -5.12
C THR A 689 -36.43 3.98 -6.13
N ASN A 690 -36.35 3.07 -7.10
CA ASN A 690 -37.39 2.89 -8.10
C ASN A 690 -38.49 1.94 -7.59
N PRO A 691 -39.76 2.39 -7.53
CA PRO A 691 -40.89 1.58 -7.04
C PRO A 691 -41.23 0.38 -7.95
N ALA A 692 -40.79 0.39 -9.21
CA ALA A 692 -40.96 -0.71 -10.15
C ALA A 692 -39.96 -1.86 -9.92
N ILE A 693 -38.95 -1.68 -9.08
CA ILE A 693 -38.02 -2.73 -8.68
C ILE A 693 -38.54 -3.37 -7.39
N ALA A 694 -38.59 -4.70 -7.32
CA ALA A 694 -38.96 -5.46 -6.13
C ALA A 694 -37.75 -5.69 -5.22
N LYS A 695 -36.66 -6.19 -5.79
CA LYS A 695 -35.44 -6.56 -5.07
C LYS A 695 -34.21 -6.48 -5.98
N VAL A 696 -33.05 -6.16 -5.40
CA VAL A 696 -31.76 -6.15 -6.08
C VAL A 696 -30.79 -7.13 -5.42
N TYR A 697 -30.31 -8.10 -6.19
CA TYR A 697 -29.21 -9.00 -5.83
C TYR A 697 -27.90 -8.41 -6.36
N CYS A 698 -27.03 -7.98 -5.46
CA CYS A 698 -25.71 -7.46 -5.78
C CYS A 698 -24.72 -8.62 -5.86
N PHE A 699 -24.23 -8.92 -7.07
CA PHE A 699 -23.22 -9.94 -7.31
C PHE A 699 -21.83 -9.31 -7.25
N ASN A 700 -21.06 -9.68 -6.22
CA ASN A 700 -19.72 -9.14 -5.97
C ASN A 700 -18.72 -10.28 -5.70
N ARG A 701 -17.43 -10.04 -5.94
CA ARG A 701 -16.36 -11.04 -5.72
C ARG A 701 -15.86 -11.09 -4.27
N SER A 702 -16.31 -10.17 -3.41
CA SER A 702 -15.79 -9.98 -2.05
C SER A 702 -16.93 -10.08 -1.04
N ALA A 703 -16.65 -10.77 0.08
CA ALA A 703 -17.58 -10.91 1.19
C ALA A 703 -17.88 -9.59 1.91
N THR A 704 -17.03 -8.57 1.77
CA THR A 704 -17.20 -7.24 2.40
C THR A 704 -17.95 -6.24 1.53
N ALA A 705 -18.58 -6.70 0.44
CA ALA A 705 -19.24 -5.80 -0.53
C ALA A 705 -20.35 -4.93 0.08
N ALA A 706 -21.12 -5.47 1.04
CA ALA A 706 -22.18 -4.73 1.70
C ALA A 706 -21.66 -3.51 2.48
N ASP A 707 -20.58 -3.70 3.25
CA ASP A 707 -19.98 -2.62 4.06
C ASP A 707 -19.35 -1.56 3.17
N ARG A 708 -18.60 -1.98 2.15
CA ARG A 708 -18.05 -1.08 1.13
C ARG A 708 -19.14 -0.29 0.40
N GLN A 709 -20.30 -0.90 0.15
CA GLN A 709 -21.40 -0.21 -0.52
C GLN A 709 -22.03 0.86 0.37
N ARG A 710 -22.21 0.59 1.67
CA ARG A 710 -22.72 1.58 2.64
C ARG A 710 -21.78 2.77 2.75
N GLU A 711 -20.48 2.53 2.87
CA GLU A 711 -19.47 3.59 2.88
C GLU A 711 -19.48 4.39 1.58
N SER A 712 -19.60 3.72 0.43
CA SER A 712 -19.69 4.40 -0.86
C SER A 712 -20.95 5.27 -0.99
N PHE A 713 -22.08 4.85 -0.42
CA PHE A 713 -23.30 5.67 -0.37
C PHE A 713 -23.07 6.93 0.48
N THR A 714 -22.55 6.77 1.70
CA THR A 714 -22.25 7.90 2.60
C THR A 714 -21.31 8.92 1.96
N THR A 715 -20.17 8.47 1.41
CA THR A 715 -19.16 9.36 0.80
C THR A 715 -19.65 10.06 -0.47
N LYS A 716 -20.65 9.49 -1.16
CA LYS A 716 -21.28 10.09 -2.34
C LYS A 716 -22.54 10.90 -2.01
N GLY A 717 -22.88 11.07 -0.74
CA GLY A 717 -24.08 11.80 -0.30
C GLY A 717 -25.39 11.09 -0.64
N LEU A 718 -25.36 9.76 -0.79
CA LEU A 718 -26.53 8.91 -1.01
C LEU A 718 -26.98 8.31 0.33
N ASP A 719 -28.27 8.01 0.49
CA ASP A 719 -28.82 7.51 1.75
C ASP A 719 -28.46 6.02 1.99
N PRO A 720 -27.56 5.69 2.94
CA PRO A 720 -27.19 4.30 3.22
C PRO A 720 -28.33 3.50 3.87
N ALA A 721 -29.37 4.14 4.42
CA ALA A 721 -30.51 3.45 5.01
C ALA A 721 -31.26 2.59 3.97
N LEU A 722 -31.19 2.96 2.69
CA LEU A 722 -31.76 2.21 1.57
C LEU A 722 -31.17 0.80 1.40
N LEU A 723 -30.02 0.52 2.02
CA LEU A 723 -29.32 -0.76 1.93
C LEU A 723 -29.54 -1.68 3.15
N THR A 724 -30.35 -1.24 4.12
CA THR A 724 -30.52 -1.95 5.40
C THR A 724 -31.54 -3.09 5.34
N ASP A 725 -32.51 -3.00 4.44
CA ASP A 725 -33.54 -4.02 4.27
C ASP A 725 -33.08 -5.16 3.34
N PRO A 726 -32.82 -6.38 3.86
CA PRO A 726 -32.40 -7.53 3.06
C PRO A 726 -33.48 -8.02 2.08
N HIS A 727 -34.74 -7.63 2.28
CA HIS A 727 -35.82 -7.90 1.33
C HIS A 727 -35.75 -6.98 0.10
N ARG A 728 -35.06 -5.83 0.20
CA ARG A 728 -34.84 -4.88 -0.90
C ARG A 728 -33.49 -5.09 -1.58
N VAL A 729 -32.43 -5.32 -0.80
CA VAL A 729 -31.06 -5.45 -1.33
C VAL A 729 -30.36 -6.61 -0.64
N GLU A 730 -29.80 -7.53 -1.43
CA GLU A 730 -29.02 -8.65 -0.92
C GLU A 730 -27.68 -8.72 -1.63
N PHE A 731 -26.58 -8.85 -0.87
CA PHE A 731 -25.22 -8.96 -1.41
C PHE A 731 -24.78 -10.42 -1.41
N LEU A 732 -24.38 -10.92 -2.58
CA LEU A 732 -23.95 -12.30 -2.77
C LEU A 732 -22.50 -12.33 -3.27
N THR A 733 -21.68 -13.17 -2.62
CA THR A 733 -20.30 -13.40 -3.05
C THR A 733 -20.29 -14.46 -4.14
N VAL A 734 -19.75 -14.10 -5.31
CA VAL A 734 -19.79 -14.94 -6.52
C VAL A 734 -18.45 -14.99 -7.25
N ALA A 735 -18.26 -16.06 -8.01
CA ALA A 735 -17.20 -16.23 -8.99
C ALA A 735 -17.83 -16.33 -10.40
N PHE A 736 -17.72 -15.28 -11.22
CA PHE A 736 -18.48 -15.19 -12.49
C PHE A 736 -18.18 -16.33 -13.47
N GLY A 737 -16.94 -16.82 -13.53
CA GLY A 737 -16.55 -17.92 -14.43
C GLY A 737 -16.82 -19.32 -13.88
N ALA A 738 -17.32 -19.45 -12.64
CA ALA A 738 -17.64 -20.73 -12.04
C ALA A 738 -19.10 -21.14 -12.34
N ALA A 739 -19.34 -22.44 -12.44
CA ALA A 739 -20.70 -22.98 -12.55
C ALA A 739 -21.60 -22.44 -11.42
N HIS A 740 -22.83 -22.06 -11.77
CA HIS A 740 -23.79 -21.45 -10.83
C HIS A 740 -23.22 -20.21 -10.09
N PHE A 741 -22.22 -19.54 -10.68
CA PHE A 741 -21.47 -18.44 -10.09
C PHE A 741 -20.77 -18.78 -8.77
N GLY A 742 -20.55 -20.07 -8.47
CA GLY A 742 -20.03 -20.56 -7.19
C GLY A 742 -21.03 -20.45 -6.02
N LEU A 743 -22.32 -20.23 -6.30
CA LEU A 743 -23.36 -20.14 -5.29
C LEU A 743 -23.86 -21.53 -4.85
N PRO A 744 -24.38 -21.67 -3.62
CA PRO A 744 -25.12 -22.87 -3.22
C PRO A 744 -26.34 -23.10 -4.11
N ASP A 745 -26.63 -24.36 -4.45
CA ASP A 745 -27.72 -24.73 -5.36
C ASP A 745 -29.10 -24.21 -4.93
N ALA A 746 -29.35 -24.16 -3.61
CA ALA A 746 -30.60 -23.60 -3.07
C ALA A 746 -30.74 -22.10 -3.40
N THR A 747 -29.68 -21.32 -3.24
CA THR A 747 -29.64 -19.90 -3.58
C THR A 747 -29.79 -19.70 -5.08
N TYR A 748 -29.05 -20.47 -5.87
CA TYR A 748 -29.13 -20.43 -7.34
C TYR A 748 -30.54 -20.73 -7.86
N THR A 749 -31.19 -21.76 -7.31
CA THR A 749 -32.57 -22.14 -7.64
C THR A 749 -33.56 -21.03 -7.29
N SER A 750 -33.39 -20.36 -6.14
CA SER A 750 -34.21 -19.21 -5.74
C SER A 750 -34.04 -18.00 -6.68
N LEU A 751 -32.83 -17.81 -7.23
CA LEU A 751 -32.59 -16.74 -8.19
C LEU A 751 -33.26 -17.04 -9.53
N LEU A 752 -33.17 -18.29 -10.01
CA LEU A 752 -33.81 -18.72 -11.25
C LEU A 752 -35.33 -18.53 -11.24
N SER A 753 -35.98 -18.65 -10.08
CA SER A 753 -37.43 -18.51 -9.96
C SER A 753 -37.92 -17.06 -9.88
N SER A 754 -37.05 -16.10 -9.56
CA SER A 754 -37.47 -14.73 -9.22
C SER A 754 -36.86 -13.65 -10.11
N VAL A 755 -35.63 -13.82 -10.60
CA VAL A 755 -34.90 -12.80 -11.36
C VAL A 755 -35.43 -12.69 -12.79
N ASP A 756 -35.75 -11.46 -13.20
CA ASP A 756 -36.19 -11.12 -14.57
C ASP A 756 -35.29 -10.09 -15.28
N LEU A 757 -34.33 -9.49 -14.60
CA LEU A 757 -33.36 -8.56 -15.19
C LEU A 757 -31.96 -8.78 -14.62
N ILE A 758 -30.96 -8.74 -15.48
CA ILE A 758 -29.53 -8.79 -15.15
C ILE A 758 -28.88 -7.56 -15.75
N ILE A 759 -28.27 -6.72 -14.91
CA ILE A 759 -27.41 -5.63 -15.35
C ILE A 759 -25.96 -6.07 -15.10
N HIS A 760 -25.30 -6.52 -16.16
CA HIS A 760 -23.92 -6.95 -16.11
C HIS A 760 -22.98 -5.77 -16.35
N ASN A 761 -22.58 -5.11 -15.26
CA ASN A 761 -21.72 -3.93 -15.25
C ASN A 761 -20.27 -4.22 -14.83
N ALA A 762 -20.03 -5.28 -14.06
CA ALA A 762 -18.69 -5.67 -13.62
C ALA A 762 -17.76 -6.03 -14.79
N TRP A 763 -16.67 -5.29 -14.97
CA TRP A 763 -15.60 -5.62 -15.91
C TRP A 763 -14.25 -5.08 -15.42
N LYS A 764 -13.15 -5.76 -15.76
CA LYS A 764 -11.79 -5.23 -15.54
C LYS A 764 -11.48 -4.22 -16.64
N VAL A 765 -11.12 -2.99 -16.28
CA VAL A 765 -10.68 -1.99 -17.26
C VAL A 765 -9.15 -2.00 -17.29
N ASN A 766 -8.56 -2.63 -18.31
CA ASN A 766 -7.12 -2.65 -18.53
C ASN A 766 -6.82 -2.76 -20.03
N PHE A 767 -6.28 -1.70 -20.62
CA PHE A 767 -6.03 -1.60 -22.06
C PHE A 767 -4.78 -2.37 -22.51
N ASN A 768 -3.89 -2.72 -21.58
CA ASN A 768 -2.62 -3.39 -21.86
C ASN A 768 -2.73 -4.93 -21.86
N HIS A 769 -3.88 -5.47 -21.44
CA HIS A 769 -4.12 -6.92 -21.43
C HIS A 769 -4.56 -7.40 -22.83
N PRO A 770 -4.07 -8.56 -23.30
CA PRO A 770 -4.58 -9.19 -24.52
C PRO A 770 -5.99 -9.77 -24.30
N LEU A 771 -6.74 -10.02 -25.38
CA LEU A 771 -8.12 -10.55 -25.35
C LEU A 771 -8.27 -11.77 -24.45
N GLU A 772 -7.33 -12.71 -24.53
CA GLU A 772 -7.36 -14.00 -23.87
C GLU A 772 -7.28 -13.85 -22.34
N SER A 773 -6.64 -12.80 -21.84
CA SER A 773 -6.62 -12.47 -20.41
C SER A 773 -7.98 -12.03 -19.86
N PHE A 774 -8.99 -11.82 -20.71
CA PHE A 774 -10.37 -11.54 -20.32
C PHE A 774 -11.27 -12.78 -20.40
N GLU A 775 -10.75 -13.94 -20.81
CA GLU A 775 -11.57 -15.14 -20.98
C GLU A 775 -12.20 -15.59 -19.63
N ASP A 776 -11.38 -15.74 -18.60
CA ASP A 776 -11.81 -16.02 -17.23
C ASP A 776 -11.46 -14.83 -16.31
N PRO A 777 -12.43 -14.20 -15.60
CA PRO A 777 -13.82 -14.63 -15.46
C PRO A 777 -14.81 -13.92 -16.38
N HIS A 778 -14.38 -13.06 -17.30
CA HIS A 778 -15.29 -12.14 -17.98
C HIS A 778 -16.10 -12.78 -19.11
N LEU A 779 -15.45 -13.36 -20.14
CA LEU A 779 -16.18 -14.00 -21.25
C LEU A 779 -16.99 -15.21 -20.78
N ARG A 780 -16.39 -16.04 -19.91
CA ARG A 780 -17.10 -17.13 -19.22
C ARG A 780 -18.30 -16.61 -18.43
N GLY A 781 -18.14 -15.51 -17.70
CA GLY A 781 -19.24 -14.89 -16.95
C GLY A 781 -20.42 -14.47 -17.83
N VAL A 782 -20.17 -13.92 -19.02
CA VAL A 782 -21.25 -13.59 -19.97
C VAL A 782 -22.00 -14.84 -20.42
N LEU A 783 -21.29 -15.94 -20.72
CA LEU A 783 -21.92 -17.22 -21.04
C LEU A 783 -22.78 -17.74 -19.87
N GLU A 784 -22.26 -17.73 -18.65
CA GLU A 784 -23.01 -18.17 -17.45
C GLU A 784 -24.27 -17.31 -17.23
N PHE A 785 -24.21 -15.99 -17.42
CA PHE A 785 -25.41 -15.14 -17.35
C PHE A 785 -26.43 -15.43 -18.46
N LEU A 786 -25.98 -15.77 -19.67
CA LEU A 786 -26.87 -16.18 -20.75
C LEU A 786 -27.53 -17.53 -20.46
N GLN A 787 -26.78 -18.49 -19.90
CA GLN A 787 -27.33 -19.78 -19.45
C GLN A 787 -28.32 -19.61 -18.29
N PHE A 788 -28.00 -18.75 -17.31
CA PHE A 788 -28.92 -18.36 -16.25
C PHE A 788 -30.20 -17.75 -16.81
N SER A 789 -30.08 -16.80 -17.74
CA SER A 789 -31.23 -16.19 -18.41
C SER A 789 -32.10 -17.22 -19.12
N HIS A 790 -31.49 -18.17 -19.84
CA HIS A 790 -32.21 -19.23 -20.54
C HIS A 790 -33.03 -20.13 -19.58
N THR A 791 -32.45 -20.42 -18.42
CA THR A 791 -32.99 -21.35 -17.42
C THR A 791 -34.01 -20.67 -16.50
N SER A 792 -33.86 -19.37 -16.26
CA SER A 792 -34.75 -18.56 -15.43
C SER A 792 -36.21 -18.69 -15.86
N ALA A 793 -37.12 -18.74 -14.88
CA ALA A 793 -38.56 -18.79 -15.07
C ALA A 793 -39.09 -17.57 -15.86
N HIS A 794 -38.40 -16.42 -15.73
CA HIS A 794 -38.78 -15.17 -16.37
C HIS A 794 -37.94 -14.82 -17.60
N ARG A 795 -37.04 -15.71 -18.03
CA ARG A 795 -36.13 -15.46 -19.16
C ARG A 795 -35.37 -14.14 -18.97
N ALA A 796 -34.67 -14.04 -17.84
CA ALA A 796 -34.11 -12.79 -17.34
C ALA A 796 -33.39 -11.97 -18.43
N HIS A 797 -33.79 -10.71 -18.62
CA HIS A 797 -33.18 -9.83 -19.60
C HIS A 797 -31.72 -9.53 -19.25
N LEU A 798 -30.78 -9.76 -20.17
CA LEU A 798 -29.38 -9.40 -19.96
C LEU A 798 -29.06 -8.04 -20.57
N ALA A 799 -28.95 -7.02 -19.72
CA ALA A 799 -28.39 -5.72 -20.07
C ALA A 799 -26.88 -5.73 -19.81
N PHE A 800 -26.10 -5.82 -20.88
CA PHE A 800 -24.65 -5.82 -20.85
C PHE A 800 -24.09 -4.40 -21.01
N VAL A 801 -23.34 -3.94 -20.01
CA VAL A 801 -22.61 -2.67 -20.09
C VAL A 801 -21.32 -2.90 -20.87
N SER A 802 -21.32 -2.45 -22.12
CA SER A 802 -20.19 -2.47 -23.05
C SER A 802 -19.50 -1.10 -23.11
N SER A 803 -18.64 -0.87 -24.09
CA SER A 803 -17.85 0.35 -24.25
C SER A 803 -17.82 0.79 -25.70
N VAL A 804 -17.70 2.11 -25.93
CA VAL A 804 -17.44 2.66 -27.27
C VAL A 804 -16.12 2.18 -27.89
N SER A 805 -15.23 1.54 -27.12
CA SER A 805 -14.02 0.91 -27.68
C SER A 805 -14.31 -0.21 -28.69
N THR A 806 -15.53 -0.79 -28.68
CA THR A 806 -15.98 -1.77 -29.69
C THR A 806 -16.25 -1.16 -31.05
N ILE A 807 -16.34 0.17 -31.13
CA ILE A 807 -16.56 0.96 -32.35
C ILE A 807 -15.52 2.08 -32.50
N GLY A 808 -14.46 2.06 -31.68
CA GLY A 808 -13.53 3.18 -31.58
C GLY A 808 -12.60 3.34 -32.79
N SER A 809 -12.50 2.32 -33.64
CA SER A 809 -11.75 2.35 -34.92
C SER A 809 -12.67 2.55 -36.13
N TRP A 810 -13.92 2.98 -35.93
CA TRP A 810 -14.85 3.17 -37.04
C TRP A 810 -14.35 4.23 -38.03
N THR A 811 -14.27 3.86 -39.31
CA THR A 811 -13.79 4.73 -40.37
C THR A 811 -14.93 5.22 -41.27
N SER A 812 -14.69 6.32 -41.99
CA SER A 812 -15.62 6.81 -43.01
C SER A 812 -15.91 5.81 -44.13
N GLN A 813 -15.04 4.80 -44.33
CA GLN A 813 -15.26 3.70 -45.26
C GLN A 813 -16.35 2.72 -44.79
N MET A 814 -16.54 2.58 -43.48
CA MET A 814 -17.61 1.77 -42.88
C MET A 814 -18.95 2.51 -42.85
N GLY A 815 -18.90 3.84 -42.86
CA GLY A 815 -20.07 4.73 -42.91
C GLY A 815 -19.77 6.07 -42.24
N SER A 816 -20.52 7.10 -42.61
CA SER A 816 -20.38 8.45 -42.03
C SER A 816 -20.88 8.57 -40.59
N VAL A 817 -21.72 7.63 -40.15
CA VAL A 817 -22.32 7.58 -38.81
C VAL A 817 -22.23 6.16 -38.27
N VAL A 818 -21.81 6.00 -37.01
CA VAL A 818 -21.80 4.72 -36.31
C VAL A 818 -23.21 4.39 -35.84
N PRO A 819 -23.87 3.36 -36.38
CA PRO A 819 -25.26 3.06 -36.05
C PRO A 819 -25.38 2.41 -34.67
N GLU A 820 -26.50 2.66 -33.98
CA GLU A 820 -26.91 1.85 -32.84
C GLU A 820 -27.39 0.48 -33.33
N ALA A 821 -26.45 -0.39 -33.69
CA ALA A 821 -26.72 -1.71 -34.23
C ALA A 821 -25.60 -2.68 -33.85
N PRO A 822 -25.86 -4.01 -33.90
CA PRO A 822 -24.80 -5.01 -33.82
C PRO A 822 -23.72 -4.73 -34.85
N VAL A 823 -22.47 -4.81 -34.44
CA VAL A 823 -21.32 -4.67 -35.34
C VAL A 823 -20.67 -6.04 -35.51
N GLU A 824 -20.30 -6.37 -36.75
CA GLU A 824 -19.68 -7.64 -37.15
C GLU A 824 -18.23 -7.47 -37.53
N ASP A 825 -17.90 -6.32 -38.09
CA ASP A 825 -16.56 -6.03 -38.57
C ASP A 825 -15.61 -5.74 -37.41
N VAL A 826 -14.61 -6.61 -37.24
CA VAL A 826 -13.56 -6.48 -36.23
C VAL A 826 -12.73 -5.21 -36.41
N SER A 827 -12.61 -4.71 -37.64
CA SER A 827 -11.84 -3.50 -37.92
C SER A 827 -12.44 -2.24 -37.27
N ALA A 828 -13.73 -2.28 -36.87
CA ALA A 828 -14.36 -1.20 -36.12
C ALA A 828 -13.89 -1.12 -34.65
N VAL A 829 -13.30 -2.19 -34.11
CA VAL A 829 -12.88 -2.29 -32.71
C VAL A 829 -11.47 -1.71 -32.54
N LEU A 830 -11.23 -0.98 -31.44
CA LEU A 830 -9.87 -0.53 -31.07
C LEU A 830 -8.94 -1.73 -30.88
N GLU A 831 -7.69 -1.60 -31.31
CA GLU A 831 -6.67 -2.65 -31.21
C GLU A 831 -6.11 -2.78 -29.79
N GLN A 832 -6.96 -3.21 -28.86
CA GLN A 832 -6.66 -3.43 -27.45
C GLN A 832 -7.56 -4.54 -26.88
N GLY A 833 -7.03 -5.42 -26.04
CA GLY A 833 -7.78 -6.59 -25.56
C GLY A 833 -9.03 -6.26 -24.74
N TYR A 834 -9.07 -5.10 -24.07
CA TYR A 834 -10.29 -4.61 -23.43
C TYR A 834 -11.44 -4.39 -24.44
N GLY A 835 -11.17 -3.69 -25.55
CA GLY A 835 -12.19 -3.44 -26.58
C GLY A 835 -12.60 -4.72 -27.30
N GLU A 836 -11.63 -5.59 -27.58
CA GLU A 836 -11.85 -6.89 -28.20
C GLU A 836 -12.73 -7.79 -27.31
N SER A 837 -12.47 -7.86 -26.00
CA SER A 837 -13.26 -8.68 -25.08
C SER A 837 -14.71 -8.21 -24.95
N LYS A 838 -14.93 -6.89 -24.93
CA LYS A 838 -16.27 -6.29 -24.97
C LYS A 838 -16.97 -6.60 -26.28
N PHE A 839 -16.27 -6.51 -27.41
CA PHE A 839 -16.80 -6.86 -28.71
C PHE A 839 -17.23 -8.33 -28.77
N VAL A 840 -16.38 -9.28 -28.33
CA VAL A 840 -16.75 -10.71 -28.25
C VAL A 840 -18.02 -10.90 -27.42
N SER A 841 -18.16 -10.16 -26.31
CA SER A 841 -19.35 -10.23 -25.45
C SER A 841 -20.60 -9.66 -26.10
N GLU A 842 -20.49 -8.57 -26.87
CA GLU A 842 -21.60 -8.03 -27.67
C GLU A 842 -22.07 -9.05 -28.71
N ARG A 843 -21.12 -9.70 -29.39
CA ARG A 843 -21.39 -10.76 -30.37
C ARG A 843 -22.10 -11.94 -29.72
N LEU A 844 -21.63 -12.36 -28.54
CA LEU A 844 -22.26 -13.43 -27.78
C LEU A 844 -23.72 -13.08 -27.38
N CYS A 845 -23.96 -11.85 -26.90
CA CYS A 845 -25.30 -11.36 -26.57
C CYS A 845 -26.23 -11.32 -27.79
N TRP A 846 -25.72 -10.90 -28.95
CA TRP A 846 -26.48 -10.84 -30.19
C TRP A 846 -26.84 -12.23 -30.70
N VAL A 847 -25.86 -13.15 -30.77
CA VAL A 847 -26.09 -14.53 -31.23
C VAL A 847 -27.01 -15.28 -30.28
N ALA A 848 -26.89 -15.07 -28.96
CA ALA A 848 -27.79 -15.65 -27.96
C ALA A 848 -29.25 -15.19 -28.15
N ALA A 849 -29.46 -13.92 -28.49
CA ALA A 849 -30.80 -13.42 -28.80
C ALA A 849 -31.39 -14.05 -30.05
N GLN A 850 -30.58 -14.28 -31.09
CA GLN A 850 -31.03 -14.91 -32.34
C GLN A 850 -31.26 -16.42 -32.19
N ARG A 851 -30.32 -17.15 -31.59
CA ARG A 851 -30.33 -18.62 -31.52
C ARG A 851 -31.11 -19.18 -30.34
N ALA A 852 -30.97 -18.57 -29.16
CA ALA A 852 -31.59 -19.07 -27.94
C ALA A 852 -32.89 -18.29 -27.57
N GLY A 853 -33.17 -17.18 -28.27
CA GLY A 853 -34.27 -16.27 -27.99
C GLY A 853 -34.07 -15.42 -26.73
N ILE A 854 -32.84 -15.35 -26.21
CA ILE A 854 -32.54 -14.70 -24.92
C ILE A 854 -32.66 -13.17 -25.09
N PRO A 855 -33.44 -12.47 -24.26
CA PRO A 855 -33.56 -11.02 -24.41
C PRO A 855 -32.29 -10.33 -23.91
N THR A 856 -31.65 -9.57 -24.78
CA THR A 856 -30.40 -8.86 -24.48
C THR A 856 -30.44 -7.40 -24.90
N THR A 857 -29.66 -6.59 -24.18
CA THR A 857 -29.40 -5.18 -24.51
C THR A 857 -27.92 -4.90 -24.31
N VAL A 858 -27.29 -4.27 -25.29
CA VAL A 858 -25.91 -3.80 -25.21
C VAL A 858 -25.91 -2.28 -25.03
N LEU A 859 -25.24 -1.82 -23.98
CA LEU A 859 -25.09 -0.40 -23.65
C LEU A 859 -23.63 0.00 -23.89
N ARG A 860 -23.29 0.59 -25.03
CA ARG A 860 -21.92 1.05 -25.30
C ARG A 860 -21.69 2.38 -24.60
N VAL A 861 -20.94 2.35 -23.50
CA VAL A 861 -20.69 3.53 -22.67
C VAL A 861 -19.47 4.29 -23.17
N GLY A 862 -19.64 5.61 -23.33
CA GLY A 862 -18.58 6.57 -23.62
C GLY A 862 -17.77 6.97 -22.38
N GLN A 863 -17.16 8.15 -22.41
CA GLN A 863 -16.49 8.68 -21.23
C GLN A 863 -17.49 9.02 -20.13
N ILE A 864 -17.27 8.44 -18.94
CA ILE A 864 -18.05 8.71 -17.74
C ILE A 864 -17.42 9.88 -17.00
N GLY A 865 -18.19 10.94 -16.76
CA GLY A 865 -17.77 12.10 -15.98
C GLY A 865 -18.09 11.96 -14.49
N GLY A 866 -17.68 12.96 -13.71
CA GLY A 866 -18.06 13.08 -12.30
C GLY A 866 -19.57 13.24 -12.11
N PRO A 867 -20.09 13.08 -10.87
CA PRO A 867 -21.51 13.24 -10.61
C PRO A 867 -21.95 14.70 -10.77
N THR A 868 -23.24 14.92 -11.02
CA THR A 868 -23.84 16.26 -11.03
C THR A 868 -24.04 16.84 -9.64
N THR A 869 -24.04 16.00 -8.61
CA THR A 869 -24.13 16.40 -7.20
C THR A 869 -22.82 16.98 -6.68
N ARG A 870 -22.88 17.78 -5.60
CA ARG A 870 -21.67 18.30 -4.93
C ARG A 870 -20.86 17.22 -4.21
N GLN A 871 -21.53 16.19 -3.69
CA GLN A 871 -20.89 15.04 -3.07
C GLN A 871 -20.66 13.92 -4.09
N GLY A 872 -19.69 13.06 -3.80
CA GLY A 872 -19.11 12.13 -4.77
C GLY A 872 -17.99 12.79 -5.57
N LYS A 873 -17.20 11.98 -6.28
CA LYS A 873 -15.97 12.45 -6.92
C LYS A 873 -15.68 11.66 -8.19
N TRP A 874 -15.31 12.35 -9.27
CA TRP A 874 -14.68 11.71 -10.42
C TRP A 874 -13.28 11.23 -10.00
N ASN A 875 -13.02 9.93 -10.16
CA ASN A 875 -11.76 9.29 -9.78
C ASN A 875 -10.53 10.08 -10.29
N VAL A 876 -9.70 10.55 -9.35
CA VAL A 876 -8.55 11.43 -9.63
C VAL A 876 -7.46 10.76 -10.46
N ASP A 877 -7.45 9.43 -10.50
CA ASP A 877 -6.47 8.66 -11.27
C ASP A 877 -6.85 8.53 -12.75
N GLU A 878 -8.04 8.98 -13.16
CA GLU A 878 -8.44 9.00 -14.57
C GLU A 878 -7.75 10.13 -15.36
N TRP A 879 -7.81 10.06 -16.70
CA TRP A 879 -7.02 10.93 -17.57
C TRP A 879 -7.45 12.41 -17.48
N VAL A 880 -8.74 12.74 -17.38
CA VAL A 880 -9.18 14.15 -17.27
C VAL A 880 -8.72 14.79 -15.95
N PRO A 881 -8.96 14.18 -14.77
CA PRO A 881 -8.46 14.75 -13.52
C PRO A 881 -6.93 14.84 -13.46
N ASN A 882 -6.23 13.85 -14.02
CA ASN A 882 -4.76 13.90 -14.14
C ASN A 882 -4.29 15.06 -15.02
N LEU A 883 -4.95 15.31 -16.15
CA LEU A 883 -4.66 16.46 -17.02
C LEU A 883 -4.84 17.78 -16.26
N VAL A 884 -5.95 17.94 -15.52
CA VAL A 884 -6.22 19.15 -14.75
C VAL A 884 -5.21 19.31 -13.61
N LYS A 885 -4.94 18.27 -12.83
CA LYS A 885 -3.97 18.31 -11.73
C LYS A 885 -2.56 18.67 -12.22
N THR A 886 -2.12 18.02 -13.29
CA THR A 886 -0.86 18.35 -13.95
C THR A 886 -0.86 19.79 -14.46
N SER A 887 -1.96 20.25 -15.05
CA SER A 887 -2.07 21.62 -15.57
C SER A 887 -1.94 22.67 -14.47
N VAL A 888 -2.55 22.42 -13.31
CA VAL A 888 -2.43 23.25 -12.12
C VAL A 888 -0.98 23.28 -11.62
N ALA A 889 -0.31 22.12 -11.59
CA ALA A 889 1.09 22.01 -11.15
C ALA A 889 2.09 22.66 -12.13
N MET A 890 1.81 22.62 -13.44
CA MET A 890 2.62 23.28 -14.47
C MET A 890 2.32 24.78 -14.62
N GLY A 891 1.19 25.25 -14.07
CA GLY A 891 0.68 26.59 -14.34
C GLY A 891 0.22 26.77 -15.79
N LYS A 892 -0.10 25.68 -16.51
CA LYS A 892 -0.48 25.68 -17.93
C LYS A 892 -1.56 24.65 -18.22
N VAL A 893 -2.63 25.05 -18.91
CA VAL A 893 -3.72 24.18 -19.36
C VAL A 893 -3.82 24.22 -20.88
N PRO A 894 -4.05 23.09 -21.56
CA PRO A 894 -4.18 23.10 -23.01
C PRO A 894 -5.52 23.75 -23.43
N ARG A 895 -5.50 24.50 -24.54
CA ARG A 895 -6.66 25.19 -25.11
C ARG A 895 -7.72 24.23 -25.65
N ASP A 896 -7.28 23.08 -26.15
CA ASP A 896 -8.11 21.99 -26.66
C ASP A 896 -7.54 20.63 -26.22
N LEU A 897 -8.16 19.54 -26.66
CA LEU A 897 -7.75 18.17 -26.36
C LEU A 897 -7.36 17.42 -27.65
N GLY A 898 -6.55 18.05 -28.51
CA GLY A 898 -6.11 17.43 -29.77
C GLY A 898 -7.24 17.22 -30.77
N GLY A 899 -8.28 18.06 -30.73
CA GLY A 899 -9.50 17.92 -31.55
C GLY A 899 -10.57 16.99 -30.97
N TYR A 900 -10.34 16.40 -29.79
CA TYR A 900 -11.36 15.62 -29.08
C TYR A 900 -12.47 16.55 -28.51
N ALA A 901 -13.72 16.30 -28.90
CA ALA A 901 -14.87 17.03 -28.39
C ALA A 901 -15.37 16.41 -27.08
N VAL A 902 -15.81 17.24 -26.13
CA VAL A 902 -16.31 16.75 -24.83
C VAL A 902 -17.73 16.25 -24.98
N ASP A 903 -17.90 14.94 -24.98
CA ASP A 903 -19.18 14.22 -25.05
C ASP A 903 -19.45 13.36 -23.79
N TRP A 904 -18.89 13.78 -22.66
CA TRP A 904 -18.93 13.02 -21.41
C TRP A 904 -20.32 13.03 -20.79
N VAL A 905 -20.68 11.91 -20.14
CA VAL A 905 -21.95 11.76 -19.43
C VAL A 905 -21.68 11.66 -17.93
N PRO A 906 -22.27 12.53 -17.07
CA PRO A 906 -22.13 12.42 -15.62
C PRO A 906 -22.58 11.06 -15.10
N VAL A 907 -21.82 10.47 -14.18
CA VAL A 907 -22.04 9.07 -13.74
C VAL A 907 -23.43 8.77 -13.17
N ASP A 908 -24.01 9.71 -12.45
CA ASP A 908 -25.37 9.65 -11.87
C ASP A 908 -26.47 9.79 -12.93
N THR A 909 -26.23 10.66 -13.91
CA THR A 909 -27.08 10.82 -15.09
C THR A 909 -27.05 9.56 -15.96
N LEU A 910 -25.86 8.98 -16.16
CA LEU A 910 -25.67 7.73 -16.90
C LEU A 910 -26.38 6.54 -16.24
N ALA A 911 -26.36 6.47 -14.90
CA ALA A 911 -27.12 5.47 -14.16
C ALA A 911 -28.63 5.62 -14.40
N THR A 912 -29.13 6.86 -14.42
CA THR A 912 -30.55 7.15 -14.72
C THR A 912 -30.92 6.72 -16.14
N ILE A 913 -30.12 7.11 -17.14
CA ILE A 913 -30.29 6.69 -18.55
C ILE A 913 -30.33 5.16 -18.65
N THR A 914 -29.40 4.48 -18.00
CA THR A 914 -29.34 3.00 -18.01
C THR A 914 -30.62 2.38 -17.47
N THR A 915 -31.15 2.89 -16.35
CA THR A 915 -32.40 2.37 -15.76
C THR A 915 -33.64 2.69 -16.60
N GLU A 916 -33.68 3.82 -17.30
CA GLU A 916 -34.76 4.16 -18.23
C GLU A 916 -34.74 3.23 -19.44
N LEU A 917 -33.56 2.96 -20.00
CA LEU A 917 -33.41 2.04 -21.13
C LEU A 917 -33.81 0.61 -20.76
N THR A 918 -33.42 0.10 -19.59
CA THR A 918 -33.83 -1.25 -19.17
C THR A 918 -35.34 -1.33 -18.94
N HIS A 919 -35.96 -0.27 -18.42
CA HIS A 919 -37.42 -0.18 -18.30
C HIS A 919 -38.11 -0.18 -19.67
N THR A 920 -37.66 0.65 -20.61
CA THR A 920 -38.19 0.68 -21.99
C THR A 920 -38.07 -0.70 -22.65
N ARG A 921 -36.91 -1.35 -22.50
CA ARG A 921 -36.64 -2.67 -23.06
C ARG A 921 -37.55 -3.76 -22.49
N ARG A 922 -37.98 -3.65 -21.24
CA ARG A 922 -38.91 -4.59 -20.60
C ARG A 922 -40.24 -4.71 -21.37
N GLY A 923 -40.72 -3.62 -21.97
CA GLY A 923 -41.95 -3.60 -22.79
C GLY A 923 -41.79 -4.08 -24.23
N GLU A 924 -40.56 -4.02 -24.77
CA GLU A 924 -40.30 -4.32 -26.19
C GLU A 924 -39.66 -5.69 -26.45
N GLN A 925 -39.12 -6.33 -25.40
CA GLN A 925 -38.29 -7.53 -25.55
C GLN A 925 -39.00 -8.73 -26.20
N SER A 926 -40.33 -8.79 -26.13
CA SER A 926 -41.15 -9.82 -26.80
C SER A 926 -41.12 -9.72 -28.32
N HIS A 927 -40.99 -8.50 -28.87
CA HIS A 927 -40.99 -8.22 -30.31
C HIS A 927 -39.59 -7.97 -30.86
N THR A 928 -38.69 -7.46 -30.03
CA THR A 928 -37.30 -7.23 -30.41
C THR A 928 -36.38 -7.78 -29.31
N PRO A 929 -35.80 -8.98 -29.51
CA PRO A 929 -35.03 -9.64 -28.46
C PRO A 929 -33.67 -8.99 -28.21
N HIS A 930 -33.08 -8.28 -29.19
CA HIS A 930 -31.78 -7.63 -29.05
C HIS A 930 -31.83 -6.14 -29.40
N ARG A 931 -31.16 -5.29 -28.61
CA ARG A 931 -30.93 -3.87 -28.91
C ARG A 931 -29.52 -3.45 -28.53
N VAL A 932 -29.01 -2.44 -29.25
CA VAL A 932 -27.77 -1.72 -28.96
C VAL A 932 -28.13 -0.26 -28.73
N TYR A 933 -27.49 0.36 -27.73
CA TYR A 933 -27.61 1.77 -27.41
C TYR A 933 -26.21 2.39 -27.23
N HIS A 934 -26.03 3.62 -27.67
CA HIS A 934 -24.82 4.39 -27.46
C HIS A 934 -25.05 5.43 -26.35
N LEU A 935 -24.33 5.28 -25.25
CA LEU A 935 -24.45 6.16 -24.08
C LEU A 935 -23.27 7.16 -24.11
N VAL A 936 -23.32 8.05 -25.11
CA VAL A 936 -22.42 9.20 -25.33
C VAL A 936 -23.25 10.48 -25.36
N ASN A 937 -22.73 11.61 -24.88
CA ASN A 937 -23.53 12.83 -24.82
C ASN A 937 -23.85 13.33 -26.25
N PRO A 938 -25.13 13.50 -26.64
CA PRO A 938 -25.51 14.01 -27.96
C PRO A 938 -25.06 15.47 -28.17
N THR A 939 -24.88 16.21 -27.09
CA THR A 939 -24.54 17.63 -27.10
C THR A 939 -23.06 17.79 -26.75
N LYS A 940 -22.22 17.97 -27.76
CA LYS A 940 -20.77 18.13 -27.58
C LYS A 940 -20.43 19.54 -27.07
N THR A 941 -19.50 19.62 -26.13
CA THR A 941 -18.91 20.89 -25.65
C THR A 941 -17.46 21.01 -26.16
N ALA A 942 -17.03 22.20 -26.56
CA ALA A 942 -15.61 22.42 -26.85
C ALA A 942 -14.82 22.52 -25.53
N TRP A 943 -13.65 21.87 -25.43
CA TRP A 943 -12.82 21.97 -24.22
C TRP A 943 -12.51 23.42 -23.83
N ALA A 944 -12.30 24.29 -24.83
CA ALA A 944 -12.07 25.71 -24.65
C ALA A 944 -13.20 26.42 -23.86
N ASP A 945 -14.44 25.94 -23.92
CA ASP A 945 -15.57 26.51 -23.17
C ASP A 945 -15.54 26.12 -21.68
N LEU A 946 -14.79 25.07 -21.31
CA LEU A 946 -14.61 24.59 -19.94
C LEU A 946 -13.37 25.17 -19.26
N VAL A 947 -12.36 25.56 -20.04
CA VAL A 947 -11.11 26.18 -19.55
C VAL A 947 -11.36 27.40 -18.64
N PRO A 948 -12.31 28.31 -18.91
CA PRO A 948 -12.61 29.42 -18.00
C PRO A 948 -12.97 29.01 -16.58
N ALA A 949 -13.63 27.86 -16.38
CA ALA A 949 -13.93 27.34 -15.04
C ALA A 949 -12.66 26.91 -14.29
N ILE A 950 -11.70 26.32 -15.01
CA ILE A 950 -10.38 25.96 -14.47
C ILE A 950 -9.62 27.23 -14.06
N GLN A 951 -9.57 28.23 -14.94
CA GLN A 951 -8.87 29.50 -14.65
C GLN A 951 -9.53 30.31 -13.52
N ALA A 952 -10.86 30.27 -13.41
CA ALA A 952 -11.58 30.92 -12.32
C ALA A 952 -11.19 30.33 -10.96
N LYS A 953 -10.96 29.01 -10.88
CA LYS A 953 -10.49 28.35 -9.66
C LYS A 953 -8.99 28.47 -9.45
N TYR A 954 -8.21 28.46 -10.54
CA TYR A 954 -6.75 28.47 -10.53
C TYR A 954 -6.21 29.62 -11.40
N PRO A 955 -6.20 30.87 -10.87
CA PRO A 955 -5.89 32.07 -11.66
C PRO A 955 -4.46 32.12 -12.22
N HIS A 956 -3.53 31.33 -11.65
CA HIS A 956 -2.14 31.25 -12.10
C HIS A 956 -1.95 30.40 -13.37
N VAL A 957 -2.98 29.67 -13.82
CA VAL A 957 -2.89 28.75 -14.95
C VAL A 957 -3.09 29.48 -16.29
N GLN A 958 -2.08 29.37 -17.17
CA GLN A 958 -2.07 29.97 -18.51
C GLN A 958 -2.58 28.99 -19.57
N VAL A 959 -3.30 29.50 -20.58
CA VAL A 959 -3.79 28.66 -21.69
C VAL A 959 -2.72 28.55 -22.77
N VAL A 960 -2.31 27.32 -23.11
CA VAL A 960 -1.29 27.00 -24.14
C VAL A 960 -1.88 26.09 -25.23
N SER A 961 -1.17 25.83 -26.32
CA SER A 961 -1.59 24.79 -27.28
C SER A 961 -1.49 23.40 -26.64
N PHE A 962 -2.21 22.42 -27.18
CA PHE A 962 -2.12 21.04 -26.68
C PHE A 962 -0.71 20.46 -26.92
N GLU A 963 -0.08 20.80 -28.04
CA GLU A 963 1.28 20.41 -28.38
C GLU A 963 2.32 21.00 -27.41
N ASP A 964 2.19 22.28 -27.05
CA ASP A 964 3.10 22.93 -26.10
C ASP A 964 2.98 22.31 -24.70
N TRP A 965 1.75 21.99 -24.28
CA TRP A 965 1.49 21.32 -23.01
C TRP A 965 2.11 19.91 -22.98
N LEU A 966 1.99 19.14 -24.06
CA LEU A 966 2.61 17.84 -24.20
C LEU A 966 4.14 17.93 -24.19
N HIS A 967 4.69 18.85 -24.96
CA HIS A 967 6.14 19.05 -25.07
C HIS A 967 6.79 19.30 -23.71
N GLU A 968 6.13 20.07 -22.85
CA GLU A 968 6.65 20.37 -21.52
C GLU A 968 6.66 19.16 -20.58
N LEU A 969 5.76 18.20 -20.77
CA LEU A 969 5.81 16.90 -20.09
C LEU A 969 6.93 16.03 -20.63
N GLU A 970 7.17 16.05 -21.94
CA GLU A 970 8.24 15.30 -22.60
C GLU A 970 9.65 15.79 -22.22
N CYS A 971 9.78 17.08 -21.88
CA CYS A 971 11.03 17.67 -21.42
C CYS A 971 11.43 17.28 -19.98
N ILE A 972 10.69 16.40 -19.31
CA ILE A 972 11.01 15.91 -17.95
C ILE A 972 11.61 14.49 -18.06
N PRO A 973 12.94 14.35 -18.26
CA PRO A 973 13.58 13.03 -18.27
C PRO A 973 13.65 12.44 -16.87
N SER A 974 13.26 11.18 -16.71
CA SER A 974 13.36 10.43 -15.44
C SER A 974 12.76 11.16 -14.23
N PRO A 975 11.44 11.48 -14.25
CA PRO A 975 10.80 12.29 -13.21
C PRO A 975 10.91 11.62 -11.83
N SER A 976 11.19 12.42 -10.81
CA SER A 976 11.16 11.99 -9.40
C SER A 976 9.74 11.57 -8.97
N GLU A 977 9.61 10.80 -7.88
CA GLU A 977 8.29 10.42 -7.34
C GLU A 977 7.44 11.64 -6.95
N GLU A 978 8.07 12.73 -6.51
CA GLU A 978 7.40 13.99 -6.19
C GLU A 978 6.85 14.66 -7.45
N GLU A 979 7.63 14.68 -8.54
CA GLU A 979 7.18 15.18 -9.83
C GLU A 979 6.06 14.32 -10.42
N VAL A 980 6.15 12.98 -10.33
CA VAL A 980 5.07 12.09 -10.78
C VAL A 980 3.80 12.26 -9.93
N ARG A 981 3.92 12.60 -8.65
CA ARG A 981 2.78 12.89 -7.77
C ARG A 981 2.12 14.23 -8.08
N ALA A 982 2.92 15.25 -8.37
CA ALA A 982 2.47 16.59 -8.74
C ALA A 982 1.92 16.64 -10.17
N LYS A 983 2.54 15.91 -11.10
CA LYS A 983 2.23 15.87 -12.54
C LYS A 983 1.85 14.44 -12.96
N PRO A 984 0.73 13.89 -12.46
CA PRO A 984 0.37 12.49 -12.72
C PRO A 984 0.09 12.17 -14.20
N ALA A 985 -0.15 13.17 -15.04
CA ALA A 985 -0.23 13.00 -16.50
C ALA A 985 1.03 12.34 -17.11
N LEU A 986 2.20 12.42 -16.47
CA LEU A 986 3.41 11.71 -16.88
C LEU A 986 3.20 10.18 -16.97
N LYS A 987 2.29 9.62 -16.17
CA LYS A 987 1.94 8.19 -16.20
C LYS A 987 1.14 7.78 -17.44
N LEU A 988 0.53 8.75 -18.13
CA LEU A 988 -0.38 8.55 -19.26
C LEU A 988 0.10 9.32 -20.51
N LEU A 989 1.40 9.63 -20.60
CA LEU A 989 1.96 10.47 -21.66
C LEU A 989 1.63 9.94 -23.07
N ASP A 990 1.75 8.63 -23.28
CA ASP A 990 1.41 7.99 -24.57
C ASP A 990 -0.08 8.07 -24.91
N PHE A 991 -0.96 8.05 -23.91
CA PHE A 991 -2.39 8.26 -24.13
C PHE A 991 -2.67 9.68 -24.61
N TYR A 992 -2.06 10.69 -23.98
CA TYR A 992 -2.26 12.08 -24.43
C TYR A 992 -1.63 12.35 -25.80
N ARG A 993 -0.51 11.69 -26.15
CA ARG A 993 0.01 11.68 -27.53
C ARG A 993 -1.02 11.11 -28.51
N GLY A 994 -1.75 10.07 -28.13
CA GLY A 994 -2.81 9.49 -28.95
C GLY A 994 -3.95 10.47 -29.27
N LEU A 995 -4.22 11.44 -28.39
CA LEU A 995 -5.26 12.46 -28.60
C LEU A 995 -4.90 13.44 -29.73
N SER A 996 -3.63 13.71 -30.00
CA SER A 996 -3.21 14.63 -31.08
C SER A 996 -3.29 14.00 -32.49
N GLY A 997 -3.60 12.70 -32.60
CA GLY A 997 -3.57 11.96 -33.88
C GLY A 997 -4.80 11.14 -34.23
N SER A 998 -5.81 11.01 -33.35
CA SER A 998 -6.95 10.11 -33.59
C SER A 998 -8.28 10.71 -33.12
N VAL A 999 -8.90 11.52 -33.99
CA VAL A 999 -10.33 11.84 -33.85
C VAL A 999 -11.11 10.67 -34.44
N LEU A 1000 -12.09 10.14 -33.71
CA LEU A 1000 -13.14 9.28 -34.27
C LEU A 1000 -13.65 9.92 -35.57
N SER A 1001 -13.39 9.28 -36.71
CA SER A 1001 -13.64 9.91 -38.01
C SER A 1001 -15.14 10.07 -38.32
N ALA A 1002 -16.01 9.39 -37.56
CA ALA A 1002 -17.45 9.33 -37.78
C ALA A 1002 -18.25 9.75 -36.53
N GLU A 1003 -19.43 10.33 -36.77
CA GLU A 1003 -20.39 10.68 -35.72
C GLU A 1003 -21.04 9.42 -35.12
N ILE A 1004 -21.29 9.39 -33.81
CA ILE A 1004 -21.92 8.25 -33.13
C ILE A 1004 -23.42 8.53 -33.02
N ALA A 1005 -24.25 7.71 -33.67
CA ALA A 1005 -25.72 7.81 -33.58
C ALA A 1005 -26.20 7.55 -32.14
N VAL A 1006 -27.23 8.29 -31.71
CA VAL A 1006 -27.83 8.20 -30.37
C VAL A 1006 -29.35 8.32 -30.39
N GLU A 1007 -29.97 8.33 -31.58
CA GLU A 1007 -31.40 8.56 -31.79
C GLU A 1007 -32.26 7.59 -31.00
N ARG A 1008 -31.92 6.30 -30.99
CA ARG A 1008 -32.66 5.29 -30.25
C ARG A 1008 -32.42 5.41 -28.76
N THR A 1009 -31.20 5.74 -28.32
CA THR A 1009 -30.95 6.04 -26.91
C THR A 1009 -31.79 7.22 -26.45
N ARG A 1010 -31.92 8.28 -27.26
CA ARG A 1010 -32.81 9.43 -26.97
C ARG A 1010 -34.29 9.06 -26.96
N GLN A 1011 -34.73 8.14 -27.82
CA GLN A 1011 -36.11 7.64 -27.82
C GLN A 1011 -36.41 6.79 -26.57
N GLY A 1012 -35.43 6.01 -26.12
CA GLY A 1012 -35.60 5.09 -24.99
C GLY A 1012 -35.34 5.68 -23.60
N SER A 1013 -34.78 6.89 -23.52
CA SER A 1013 -34.45 7.59 -22.28
C SER A 1013 -34.77 9.08 -22.38
N GLU A 1014 -35.72 9.55 -21.56
CA GLU A 1014 -36.03 10.99 -21.45
C GLU A 1014 -34.83 11.79 -20.97
N THR A 1015 -34.05 11.21 -20.05
CA THR A 1015 -32.83 11.84 -19.52
C THR A 1015 -31.81 12.06 -20.63
N MET A 1016 -31.58 11.07 -21.51
CA MET A 1016 -30.71 11.22 -22.68
C MET A 1016 -31.27 12.25 -23.67
N ALA A 1017 -32.58 12.27 -23.90
CA ALA A 1017 -33.21 13.18 -24.87
C ALA A 1017 -33.00 14.66 -24.51
N ARG A 1018 -32.97 14.96 -23.20
CA ARG A 1018 -32.79 16.28 -22.60
C ARG A 1018 -31.34 16.58 -22.18
N LEU A 1019 -30.40 15.66 -22.39
CA LEU A 1019 -29.02 15.81 -21.95
C LEU A 1019 -28.33 16.96 -22.71
N GLY A 1020 -28.01 18.02 -21.99
CA GLY A 1020 -27.19 19.12 -22.49
C GLY A 1020 -25.69 18.79 -22.46
N GLY A 1021 -24.88 19.66 -23.06
CA GLY A 1021 -23.43 19.54 -23.01
C GLY A 1021 -22.89 19.76 -21.60
N VAL A 1022 -21.67 19.30 -21.35
CA VAL A 1022 -20.96 19.61 -20.11
C VAL A 1022 -20.79 21.13 -20.01
N THR A 1023 -21.19 21.73 -18.89
CA THR A 1023 -21.14 23.18 -18.66
C THR A 1023 -19.94 23.56 -17.81
N GLY A 1024 -19.55 24.84 -17.84
CA GLY A 1024 -18.54 25.39 -16.94
C GLY A 1024 -18.92 25.27 -15.45
N GLU A 1025 -20.21 25.33 -15.13
CA GLU A 1025 -20.72 25.10 -13.76
C GLU A 1025 -20.46 23.66 -13.31
N LEU A 1026 -20.75 22.68 -14.17
CA LEU A 1026 -20.50 21.27 -13.88
C LEU A 1026 -18.99 20.97 -13.78
N MET A 1027 -18.17 21.58 -14.65
CA MET A 1027 -16.71 21.53 -14.51
C MET A 1027 -16.26 22.14 -13.17
N GLY A 1028 -16.83 23.30 -12.78
CA GLY A 1028 -16.61 23.93 -11.49
C GLY A 1028 -16.90 23.00 -10.31
N ASN A 1029 -18.03 22.29 -10.36
CA ASN A 1029 -18.39 21.27 -9.38
C ASN A 1029 -17.34 20.15 -9.29
N TRP A 1030 -16.86 19.62 -10.42
CA TRP A 1030 -15.81 18.59 -10.40
C TRP A 1030 -14.48 19.12 -9.86
N LEU A 1031 -14.13 20.37 -10.18
CA LEU A 1031 -12.95 21.02 -9.63
C LEU A 1031 -13.07 21.21 -8.10
N GLU A 1032 -14.25 21.49 -7.56
CA GLU A 1032 -14.54 21.49 -6.12
C GLU A 1032 -14.36 20.11 -5.49
N GLN A 1033 -14.87 19.06 -6.12
CA GLN A 1033 -14.69 17.68 -5.65
C GLN A 1033 -13.22 17.23 -5.67
N TRP A 1034 -12.46 17.66 -6.67
CA TRP A 1034 -11.05 17.32 -6.82
C TRP A 1034 -10.17 17.98 -5.78
N ALA A 1035 -10.38 19.29 -5.54
CA ALA A 1035 -9.61 20.11 -4.60
C ALA A 1035 -8.09 19.97 -4.80
N PHE A 1036 -7.64 20.05 -6.06
CA PHE A 1036 -6.23 20.02 -6.44
C PHE A 1036 -5.48 21.28 -6.02
#